data_AF-A0A1F5AJK7-F1
#
_entry.id   AF-A0A1F5AJK7-F1
#
_cell.length_a   1.000
_cell.length_b   1.000
_cell.length_c   1.000
_cell.angle_alpha   90.00
_cell.angle_beta   90.00
_cell.angle_gamma   90.00
#
_symmetry.space_group_name_H-M   'P 1'
#
loop_
_entity.id
_entity.type
_entity.pdbx_description
1 polymer ?
#
loop_
_entity_poly.entity_id
_entity_poly.type
_entity_poly.pdbx_seq_one_letter_code
_entity_poly.pdbx_strand_id
1 'polypeptide(L)'
;MKPIHLILVLATLLTGPSAAQSAPQAQSSTTQQPRLTIYVSKLANNTDGSSWANAFTTIQAALNAVPDDRGGCRIAVRPDTYFEAMLYPAHKGAAGAYNELVGDTDGSLGSGTTGRVIIDSGDPEQQGFKSYDWWGTVRSYTKGWSKEHTEETFSAIGWDRWRWRNLYVTGGDAGIFFDTTDQVKPFSVVVEDCVGIGRAFGGGVGNCLSRPEEPITFRRCHLWALDWWGDTAGAYVRVENTTMPRQPDAVFEDCVMAGPQCALKSSNYGFHTHSHIKLVRCRLIALNFSQPQGTPTDGIIQSVEEGKLLHVDLEDCTVMGYKVFGVKVKKETAGEISYTTRGDVKAYVQYQQEMPKGFHRLSFWPADVFQSLVPPEPKTTSRLTNRELIRRDLCEITPFVWKGKLCTLESIRPAAWGKPADHYLLLKEAESGKELARTAQGFGLACLLLHKDIFYIFASRLDDGRWRDVTLFKSSDLKHWDSKAVVTGENEEIFNSSVCRGRDGFVMAYESNDPAYPPFTIKFARSADLERWEKMPDAMFGTNRYTACPCLRYADGWYYVLYLEHRTPRWTFETYITRSRDLLRWELSAANPVQRAEGLDEGINASDPDIVEFQGKTLLYFCVSDQLSWMNIKRVIYPGTMAEFFKSWYAAPGIPDWGTPAEARAPAH
;
A
#
# COMPACT_ATOMS: atom_id res chain seq x y z
N MET A 1 -1.09 -9.63 71.06
CA MET A 1 -1.03 -8.78 72.27
C MET A 1 0.23 -7.92 72.17
N LYS A 2 0.04 -6.61 72.39
CA LYS A 2 0.97 -5.47 72.23
C LYS A 2 2.10 -5.46 73.32
N PRO A 3 2.98 -4.43 73.40
CA PRO A 3 3.93 -3.83 72.42
C PRO A 3 5.31 -3.53 73.10
N ILE A 4 6.23 -2.75 72.46
CA ILE A 4 6.87 -1.51 73.00
C ILE A 4 8.18 -1.11 72.26
N HIS A 5 8.13 0.13 71.74
CA HIS A 5 9.10 1.24 71.59
C HIS A 5 10.44 1.18 70.81
N LEU A 6 10.39 1.93 69.71
CA LEU A 6 11.31 2.96 69.17
C LEU A 6 12.27 3.64 70.18
N ILE A 7 13.57 3.68 69.88
CA ILE A 7 14.47 4.83 70.14
C ILE A 7 15.44 5.02 68.97
N LEU A 8 15.52 6.28 68.54
CA LEU A 8 16.33 6.89 67.50
C LEU A 8 17.71 7.29 68.07
N VAL A 9 18.83 7.01 67.39
CA VAL A 9 20.07 7.77 67.56
C VAL A 9 20.72 7.99 66.19
N LEU A 10 20.74 9.26 65.78
CA LEU A 10 21.57 9.80 64.70
C LEU A 10 23.05 9.73 65.11
N ALA A 11 23.91 9.29 64.20
CA ALA A 11 25.31 9.69 64.16
C ALA A 11 25.71 9.98 62.71
N THR A 12 25.78 11.26 62.40
CA THR A 12 26.31 11.86 61.19
C THR A 12 27.83 11.67 61.14
N LEU A 13 28.34 11.04 60.07
CA LEU A 13 29.73 11.17 59.65
C LEU A 13 29.76 11.42 58.14
N LEU A 14 30.15 12.66 57.82
CA LEU A 14 30.40 13.20 56.49
C LEU A 14 31.68 12.60 55.93
N THR A 15 31.59 11.92 54.78
CA THR A 15 32.69 11.76 53.83
C THR A 15 32.13 11.92 52.42
N GLY A 16 32.69 12.87 51.68
CA GLY A 16 32.12 13.41 50.44
C GLY A 16 32.04 12.45 49.25
N PRO A 17 31.25 12.80 48.21
CA PRO A 17 31.11 11.95 47.04
C PRO A 17 32.32 12.10 46.12
N SER A 18 32.99 10.97 45.87
CA SER A 18 33.86 10.77 44.71
C SER A 18 33.03 10.94 43.44
N ALA A 19 33.50 11.80 42.54
CA ALA A 19 32.91 12.04 41.23
C ALA A 19 32.95 10.75 40.39
N ALA A 20 31.82 10.05 40.31
CA ALA A 20 31.56 9.08 39.26
C ALA A 20 31.10 9.87 38.03
N GLN A 21 31.96 9.95 37.02
CA GLN A 21 31.59 10.43 35.69
C GLN A 21 30.50 9.52 35.14
N SER A 22 29.27 10.03 35.14
CA SER A 22 28.15 9.44 34.41
C SER A 22 28.48 9.45 32.92
N ALA A 23 28.45 8.26 32.31
CA ALA A 23 28.47 8.08 30.87
C ALA A 23 27.39 8.97 30.22
N PRO A 24 27.65 9.55 29.02
CA PRO A 24 26.65 10.35 28.34
C PRO A 24 25.46 9.47 27.99
N GLN A 25 24.29 9.81 28.57
CA GLN A 25 23.01 9.30 28.11
C GLN A 25 22.89 9.61 26.62
N ALA A 26 22.71 8.57 25.81
CA ALA A 26 22.31 8.70 24.42
C ALA A 26 21.06 9.59 24.37
N GLN A 27 21.22 10.77 23.76
CA GLN A 27 20.13 11.70 23.57
C GLN A 27 18.99 10.99 22.85
N SER A 28 17.82 10.99 23.47
CA SER A 28 16.57 10.73 22.78
C SER A 28 16.54 11.62 21.54
N SER A 29 16.49 11.02 20.35
CA SER A 29 16.40 11.76 19.10
C SER A 29 15.08 12.52 19.05
N THR A 30 15.07 13.76 19.53
CA THR A 30 14.03 14.73 19.21
C THR A 30 13.99 14.84 17.69
N THR A 31 12.87 14.43 17.09
CA THR A 31 12.56 14.64 15.68
C THR A 31 12.53 16.14 15.42
N GLN A 32 13.67 16.71 15.01
CA GLN A 32 13.75 18.07 14.54
C GLN A 32 12.77 18.22 13.38
N GLN A 33 11.95 19.29 13.40
CA GLN A 33 11.02 19.54 12.30
C GLN A 33 11.79 19.63 10.98
N PRO A 34 11.26 19.05 9.89
CA PRO A 34 11.92 19.11 8.60
C PRO A 34 11.99 20.57 8.13
N ARG A 35 13.11 20.92 7.50
CA ARG A 35 13.33 22.23 6.85
C ARG A 35 12.39 22.44 5.66
N LEU A 36 12.08 21.35 4.95
CA LEU A 36 11.21 21.31 3.78
C LEU A 36 10.45 19.98 3.80
N THR A 37 9.15 20.00 3.51
CA THR A 37 8.36 18.78 3.25
C THR A 37 7.87 18.79 1.81
N ILE A 38 8.11 17.69 1.11
CA ILE A 38 7.68 17.42 -0.27
C ILE A 38 6.68 16.27 -0.19
N TYR A 39 5.53 16.41 -0.84
CA TYR A 39 4.45 15.41 -0.80
C TYR A 39 4.41 14.56 -2.07
N VAL A 40 4.07 13.28 -1.90
CA VAL A 40 3.85 12.32 -2.99
C VAL A 40 2.46 11.69 -2.86
N SER A 41 1.61 11.86 -3.88
CA SER A 41 0.25 11.32 -3.91
C SER A 41 -0.25 11.15 -5.34
N LYS A 42 -0.82 9.98 -5.65
CA LYS A 42 -1.49 9.71 -6.94
C LYS A 42 -2.82 10.46 -7.12
N LEU A 43 -3.32 11.16 -6.09
CA LEU A 43 -4.55 11.97 -6.17
C LEU A 43 -4.30 13.43 -6.57
N ALA A 44 -3.03 13.85 -6.59
CA ALA A 44 -2.66 15.24 -6.76
C ALA A 44 -2.59 15.68 -8.23
N ASN A 45 -2.32 16.96 -8.44
CA ASN A 45 -2.13 17.56 -9.77
C ASN A 45 -0.72 17.43 -10.35
N ASN A 46 0.22 16.80 -9.62
CA ASN A 46 1.60 16.59 -10.05
C ASN A 46 2.38 17.88 -10.38
N THR A 47 2.39 18.85 -9.46
CA THR A 47 3.03 20.16 -9.69
C THR A 47 4.36 20.31 -8.94
N ASP A 48 4.34 20.85 -7.72
CA ASP A 48 5.56 21.29 -7.01
C ASP A 48 5.85 20.52 -5.72
N GLY A 49 4.94 19.64 -5.29
CA GLY A 49 5.10 18.87 -4.07
C GLY A 49 4.86 19.67 -2.78
N SER A 50 4.33 20.89 -2.83
CA SER A 50 4.20 21.81 -1.67
C SER A 50 3.08 21.43 -0.70
N SER A 51 2.11 20.64 -1.13
CA SER A 51 0.96 20.17 -0.35
C SER A 51 0.45 18.83 -0.88
N TRP A 52 -0.47 18.18 -0.17
CA TRP A 52 -1.12 16.96 -0.67
C TRP A 52 -1.90 17.17 -1.98
N ALA A 53 -2.42 18.37 -2.24
CA ALA A 53 -3.10 18.71 -3.49
C ALA A 53 -2.12 18.96 -4.64
N ASN A 54 -0.94 19.51 -4.32
CA ASN A 54 0.13 19.82 -5.25
C ASN A 54 1.22 18.73 -5.33
N ALA A 55 1.00 17.59 -4.67
CA ALA A 55 1.98 16.53 -4.53
C ALA A 55 2.47 16.02 -5.89
N PHE A 56 3.72 15.55 -5.95
CA PHE A 56 4.18 14.76 -7.08
C PHE A 56 3.43 13.43 -7.12
N THR A 57 3.24 12.86 -8.30
CA THR A 57 2.60 11.54 -8.45
C THR A 57 3.59 10.38 -8.39
N THR A 58 4.90 10.67 -8.36
CA THR A 58 5.99 9.70 -8.26
C THR A 58 6.98 10.07 -7.16
N ILE A 59 7.60 9.05 -6.57
CA ILE A 59 8.63 9.21 -5.54
C ILE A 59 9.90 9.77 -6.17
N GLN A 60 10.27 9.32 -7.38
CA GLN A 60 11.47 9.84 -8.07
C GLN A 60 11.37 11.34 -8.36
N ALA A 61 10.20 11.87 -8.71
CA ALA A 61 10.03 13.32 -8.92
C ALA A 61 10.27 14.11 -7.62
N ALA A 62 9.75 13.63 -6.49
CA ALA A 62 10.00 14.24 -5.19
C ALA A 62 11.49 14.15 -4.76
N LEU A 63 12.16 13.03 -5.05
CA LEU A 63 13.60 12.86 -4.81
C LEU A 63 14.45 13.84 -5.63
N ASN A 64 14.03 14.14 -6.86
CA ASN A 64 14.66 15.14 -7.73
C ASN A 64 14.41 16.58 -7.27
N ALA A 65 13.32 16.83 -6.55
CA ALA A 65 12.93 18.14 -6.06
C ALA A 65 13.63 18.56 -4.75
N VAL A 66 14.45 17.68 -4.15
CA VAL A 66 15.32 18.06 -3.03
C VAL A 66 16.34 19.09 -3.55
N PRO A 67 16.43 20.30 -2.95
CA PRO A 67 17.11 21.43 -3.62
C PRO A 67 18.62 21.49 -3.40
N ASP A 68 19.13 20.87 -2.34
CA ASP A 68 20.52 21.00 -1.90
C ASP A 68 20.92 19.86 -0.95
N ASP A 69 22.21 19.76 -0.64
CA ASP A 69 22.80 18.74 0.25
C ASP A 69 22.91 19.17 1.72
N ARG A 70 22.19 20.23 2.13
CA ARG A 70 22.17 20.69 3.53
C ARG A 70 21.36 19.78 4.45
N GLY A 71 20.64 18.82 3.87
CA GLY A 71 19.82 17.88 4.61
C GLY A 71 18.52 18.49 5.18
N GLY A 72 17.86 17.71 6.04
CA GLY A 72 16.64 18.10 6.74
C GLY A 72 15.39 18.19 5.87
N CYS A 73 15.39 17.64 4.65
CA CYS A 73 14.21 17.54 3.81
C CYS A 73 13.42 16.27 4.13
N ARG A 74 12.09 16.34 4.11
CA ARG A 74 11.18 15.19 4.22
C ARG A 74 10.42 15.01 2.93
N ILE A 75 10.37 13.78 2.44
CA ILE A 75 9.43 13.32 1.40
C ILE A 75 8.36 12.48 2.09
N ALA A 76 7.13 12.99 2.15
CA ALA A 76 5.98 12.33 2.75
C ALA A 76 5.14 11.65 1.66
N VAL A 77 4.95 10.34 1.78
CA VAL A 77 4.32 9.51 0.75
C VAL A 77 2.97 9.02 1.26
N ARG A 78 1.90 9.28 0.50
CA ARG A 78 0.55 8.81 0.82
C ARG A 78 0.43 7.29 0.65
N PRO A 79 -0.31 6.57 1.52
CA PRO A 79 -0.62 5.15 1.31
C PRO A 79 -1.23 4.87 -0.06
N ASP A 80 -0.51 4.08 -0.86
CA ASP A 80 -0.88 3.53 -2.17
C ASP A 80 0.23 2.53 -2.59
N THR A 81 0.13 1.96 -3.78
CA THR A 81 1.20 1.20 -4.44
C THR A 81 1.82 2.03 -5.56
N TYR A 82 3.12 2.27 -5.47
CA TYR A 82 3.96 2.99 -6.42
C TYR A 82 4.83 1.98 -7.16
N PHE A 83 4.63 1.86 -8.48
CA PHE A 83 5.44 1.01 -9.35
C PHE A 83 6.66 1.79 -9.80
N GLU A 84 7.70 1.76 -8.99
CA GLU A 84 8.94 2.49 -9.20
C GLU A 84 10.13 1.61 -8.81
N ALA A 85 11.17 1.66 -9.63
CA ALA A 85 12.44 0.99 -9.42
C ALA A 85 13.57 1.98 -9.65
N MET A 86 14.77 1.63 -9.22
CA MET A 86 15.99 2.38 -9.49
C MET A 86 15.90 3.83 -8.98
N LEU A 87 15.39 4.01 -7.76
CA LEU A 87 15.26 5.31 -7.12
C LEU A 87 16.63 5.85 -6.71
N TYR A 88 16.83 7.16 -6.92
CA TYR A 88 18.02 7.88 -6.48
C TYR A 88 17.67 9.32 -6.08
N PRO A 89 18.27 9.85 -5.01
CA PRO A 89 18.07 11.24 -4.61
C PRO A 89 18.98 12.18 -5.43
N ALA A 90 18.51 13.39 -5.69
CA ALA A 90 19.36 14.44 -6.26
C ALA A 90 20.49 14.87 -5.29
N HIS A 91 20.21 14.83 -3.98
CA HIS A 91 21.15 15.24 -2.94
C HIS A 91 21.12 14.31 -1.72
N LYS A 92 22.30 14.09 -1.15
CA LYS A 92 22.50 13.43 0.14
C LYS A 92 22.02 14.30 1.32
N GLY A 93 21.92 13.70 2.50
CA GLY A 93 21.73 14.44 3.75
C GLY A 93 23.03 15.06 4.29
N ALA A 94 22.92 15.75 5.43
CA ALA A 94 24.05 16.35 6.14
C ALA A 94 24.19 15.78 7.55
N ALA A 95 25.39 15.87 8.13
CA ALA A 95 25.65 15.45 9.50
C ALA A 95 24.71 16.18 10.46
N GLY A 96 23.99 15.44 11.31
CA GLY A 96 22.97 16.00 12.20
C GLY A 96 21.66 16.44 11.53
N ALA A 97 21.56 16.41 10.20
CA ALA A 97 20.38 16.82 9.43
C ALA A 97 20.09 15.80 8.31
N TYR A 98 19.56 14.64 8.67
CA TYR A 98 19.25 13.59 7.69
C TYR A 98 18.06 14.02 6.83
N ASN A 99 18.09 13.66 5.54
CA ASN A 99 16.87 13.67 4.73
C ASN A 99 15.98 12.49 5.13
N GLU A 100 14.68 12.56 4.85
CA GLU A 100 13.70 11.56 5.24
C GLU A 100 12.81 11.18 4.05
N LEU A 101 12.64 9.88 3.80
CA LEU A 101 11.59 9.30 2.97
C LEU A 101 10.65 8.52 3.89
N VAL A 102 9.42 9.01 4.05
CA VAL A 102 8.48 8.49 5.05
C VAL A 102 7.10 8.20 4.45
N GLY A 103 6.58 7.01 4.72
CA GLY A 103 5.20 6.66 4.44
C GLY A 103 4.24 7.16 5.53
N ASP A 104 3.14 7.80 5.13
CA ASP A 104 2.08 8.27 6.03
C ASP A 104 1.09 7.14 6.37
N THR A 105 1.60 6.03 6.92
CA THR A 105 0.84 4.77 7.07
C THR A 105 -0.32 4.86 8.08
N ASP A 106 -0.23 5.77 9.04
CA ASP A 106 -1.26 6.04 10.06
C ASP A 106 -2.05 7.34 9.80
N GLY A 107 -1.77 8.04 8.70
CA GLY A 107 -2.44 9.29 8.33
C GLY A 107 -2.02 10.51 9.15
N SER A 108 -1.03 10.40 10.05
CA SER A 108 -0.59 11.48 10.94
C SER A 108 0.08 12.65 10.22
N LEU A 109 0.56 12.45 8.99
CA LEU A 109 1.11 13.50 8.11
C LEU A 109 0.03 14.15 7.23
N GLY A 110 -1.24 13.76 7.38
CA GLY A 110 -2.39 14.42 6.77
C GLY A 110 -2.73 13.94 5.36
N SER A 111 -2.25 12.77 4.92
CA SER A 111 -2.57 12.20 3.60
C SER A 111 -4.05 11.86 3.41
N GLY A 112 -4.82 11.88 4.50
CA GLY A 112 -6.27 11.63 4.53
C GLY A 112 -6.64 10.16 4.63
N THR A 113 -5.68 9.23 4.56
CA THR A 113 -5.93 7.78 4.61
C THR A 113 -4.90 7.05 5.47
N THR A 114 -5.16 5.77 5.74
CA THR A 114 -4.25 4.87 6.47
C THR A 114 -4.03 3.60 5.65
N GLY A 115 -2.84 3.02 5.69
CA GLY A 115 -2.53 1.82 4.95
C GLY A 115 -1.03 1.65 4.69
N ARG A 116 -0.67 0.73 3.79
CA ARG A 116 0.72 0.54 3.37
C ARG A 116 1.10 1.58 2.31
N VAL A 117 2.34 2.06 2.39
CA VAL A 117 3.03 2.69 1.26
C VAL A 117 3.90 1.62 0.64
N ILE A 118 3.47 1.10 -0.52
CA ILE A 118 4.17 0.01 -1.21
C ILE A 118 4.97 0.60 -2.36
N ILE A 119 6.28 0.35 -2.37
CA ILE A 119 7.17 0.60 -3.52
C ILE A 119 7.44 -0.76 -4.16
N ASP A 120 6.85 -0.96 -5.33
CA ASP A 120 6.97 -2.19 -6.11
C ASP A 120 7.93 -1.95 -7.28
N SER A 121 9.10 -2.57 -7.20
CA SER A 121 10.14 -2.54 -8.22
C SER A 121 10.02 -3.71 -9.19
N GLY A 122 8.82 -4.26 -9.38
CA GLY A 122 8.51 -5.24 -10.39
C GLY A 122 8.83 -4.79 -11.82
N ASP A 123 8.51 -5.65 -12.77
CA ASP A 123 8.70 -5.35 -14.17
C ASP A 123 7.85 -4.12 -14.58
N PRO A 124 8.43 -3.12 -15.27
CA PRO A 124 7.70 -1.91 -15.68
C PRO A 124 6.50 -2.18 -16.60
N GLU A 125 6.53 -3.28 -17.36
CA GLU A 125 5.40 -3.72 -18.20
C GLU A 125 4.39 -4.57 -17.42
N GLN A 126 4.59 -4.70 -16.10
CA GLN A 126 3.74 -5.45 -15.16
C GLN A 126 3.65 -6.94 -15.46
N GLN A 127 4.73 -7.53 -15.97
CA GLN A 127 4.83 -8.97 -16.17
C GLN A 127 5.12 -9.74 -14.86
N GLY A 128 5.31 -9.02 -13.74
CA GLY A 128 5.49 -9.59 -12.42
C GLY A 128 6.85 -9.26 -11.81
N PHE A 129 7.35 -10.19 -11.01
CA PHE A 129 8.56 -10.02 -10.21
C PHE A 129 9.82 -9.94 -11.09
N LYS A 130 10.56 -8.81 -11.06
CA LYS A 130 11.73 -8.58 -11.92
C LYS A 130 13.02 -8.85 -11.15
N SER A 131 13.44 -10.10 -11.29
CA SER A 131 14.46 -10.76 -10.48
C SER A 131 15.84 -10.73 -11.15
N TYR A 132 16.38 -9.54 -11.43
CA TYR A 132 17.61 -9.35 -12.21
C TYR A 132 18.64 -8.52 -11.43
N ASP A 133 19.92 -8.93 -11.41
CA ASP A 133 20.98 -8.24 -10.66
C ASP A 133 20.90 -6.72 -10.83
N TRP A 134 20.94 -6.00 -9.69
CA TRP A 134 20.85 -4.54 -9.60
C TRP A 134 19.54 -3.90 -10.10
N TRP A 135 18.54 -4.68 -10.46
CA TRP A 135 17.18 -4.16 -10.63
C TRP A 135 16.44 -4.20 -9.28
N GLY A 136 16.40 -3.08 -8.56
CA GLY A 136 15.74 -3.02 -7.26
C GLY A 136 15.21 -1.64 -6.96
N THR A 137 14.85 -1.40 -5.70
CA THR A 137 14.28 -0.11 -5.30
C THR A 137 15.31 1.00 -5.28
N VAL A 138 16.52 0.72 -4.80
CA VAL A 138 17.63 1.67 -4.80
C VAL A 138 18.45 1.49 -6.07
N ARG A 139 18.72 2.58 -6.79
CA ARG A 139 19.59 2.53 -7.96
C ARG A 139 21.03 2.24 -7.55
N SER A 140 21.57 1.18 -8.11
CA SER A 140 22.98 0.80 -8.11
C SER A 140 23.25 0.05 -9.40
N TYR A 141 24.45 0.14 -9.95
CA TYR A 141 24.80 -0.57 -11.19
C TYR A 141 26.31 -0.58 -11.38
N THR A 142 26.91 -1.69 -11.84
CA THR A 142 28.30 -1.68 -12.30
C THR A 142 28.38 -2.04 -13.77
N LYS A 143 28.96 -1.14 -14.57
CA LYS A 143 29.21 -1.38 -15.99
C LYS A 143 30.13 -2.60 -16.19
N GLY A 144 29.75 -3.49 -17.09
CA GLY A 144 30.54 -4.64 -17.49
C GLY A 144 30.47 -5.84 -16.54
N TRP A 145 29.55 -5.84 -15.56
CA TRP A 145 29.30 -7.00 -14.69
C TRP A 145 28.87 -8.24 -15.47
N SER A 146 28.00 -8.06 -16.47
CA SER A 146 27.66 -9.06 -17.48
C SER A 146 27.58 -8.39 -18.85
N LYS A 147 27.30 -9.18 -19.90
CA LYS A 147 27.15 -8.66 -21.27
C LYS A 147 25.98 -7.69 -21.42
N GLU A 148 24.97 -7.85 -20.58
CA GLU A 148 23.77 -7.02 -20.51
C GLU A 148 24.01 -5.73 -19.70
N HIS A 149 25.08 -5.68 -18.87
CA HIS A 149 25.36 -4.55 -18.01
C HIS A 149 26.15 -3.45 -18.73
N THR A 150 25.48 -2.73 -19.64
CA THR A 150 26.13 -1.76 -20.54
C THR A 150 26.05 -0.30 -20.10
N GLU A 151 25.13 0.05 -19.19
CA GLU A 151 25.00 1.41 -18.67
C GLU A 151 26.21 1.83 -17.82
N GLU A 152 26.39 3.14 -17.61
CA GLU A 152 27.45 3.63 -16.73
C GLU A 152 27.25 3.18 -15.29
N THR A 153 28.36 2.90 -14.60
CA THR A 153 28.35 2.55 -13.19
C THR A 153 27.65 3.64 -12.38
N PHE A 154 26.73 3.22 -11.50
CA PHE A 154 25.98 4.08 -10.61
C PHE A 154 26.11 3.56 -9.18
N SER A 155 26.33 4.49 -8.25
CA SER A 155 26.52 4.18 -6.84
C SER A 155 25.36 4.70 -6.01
N ALA A 156 24.90 3.90 -5.04
CA ALA A 156 23.90 4.32 -4.06
C ALA A 156 24.41 5.38 -3.07
N ILE A 157 25.63 5.91 -3.22
CA ILE A 157 26.25 6.90 -2.32
C ILE A 157 25.40 8.17 -2.12
N GLY A 158 24.51 8.51 -3.06
CA GLY A 158 23.56 9.62 -2.92
C GLY A 158 22.60 9.45 -1.73
N TRP A 159 22.35 8.22 -1.29
CA TRP A 159 21.54 7.90 -0.11
C TRP A 159 22.25 8.15 1.23
N ASP A 160 23.49 8.64 1.22
CA ASP A 160 24.20 8.98 2.45
C ASP A 160 23.38 9.97 3.30
N ARG A 161 23.25 9.65 4.58
CA ARG A 161 22.46 10.38 5.59
C ARG A 161 20.98 10.55 5.22
N TRP A 162 20.37 9.48 4.75
CA TRP A 162 18.92 9.36 4.61
C TRP A 162 18.28 8.51 5.72
N ARG A 163 17.04 8.86 6.06
CA ARG A 163 16.13 8.13 6.93
C ARG A 163 14.98 7.56 6.11
N TRP A 164 14.77 6.25 6.16
CA TRP A 164 13.62 5.59 5.54
C TRP A 164 12.67 5.13 6.63
N ARG A 165 11.38 5.47 6.53
CA ARG A 165 10.39 5.10 7.55
C ARG A 165 9.04 4.67 6.99
N ASN A 166 8.45 3.62 7.58
CA ASN A 166 7.09 3.17 7.29
C ASN A 166 6.86 2.79 5.80
N LEU A 167 7.84 2.14 5.17
CA LEU A 167 7.79 1.76 3.75
C LEU A 167 7.73 0.25 3.59
N TYR A 168 6.98 -0.21 2.59
CA TYR A 168 6.96 -1.60 2.17
C TYR A 168 7.58 -1.69 0.78
N VAL A 169 8.72 -2.37 0.65
CA VAL A 169 9.57 -2.33 -0.54
C VAL A 169 9.75 -3.74 -1.09
N THR A 170 9.43 -3.97 -2.36
CA THR A 170 9.33 -5.31 -2.96
C THR A 170 9.52 -5.30 -4.48
N GLY A 171 9.38 -6.48 -5.12
CA GLY A 171 9.17 -6.60 -6.56
C GLY A 171 10.44 -6.81 -7.39
N GLY A 172 11.61 -6.52 -6.82
CA GLY A 172 12.90 -6.57 -7.51
C GLY A 172 13.93 -7.52 -6.88
N ASP A 173 15.15 -7.39 -7.38
CA ASP A 173 16.34 -8.11 -6.94
C ASP A 173 16.68 -7.84 -5.47
N ALA A 174 16.56 -6.59 -5.05
CA ALA A 174 16.79 -6.19 -3.68
C ALA A 174 15.64 -5.33 -3.16
N GLY A 175 15.31 -5.51 -1.88
CA GLY A 175 14.45 -4.62 -1.10
C GLY A 175 15.18 -3.33 -0.74
N ILE A 176 15.45 -3.11 0.56
CA ILE A 176 16.10 -1.89 1.04
C ILE A 176 17.62 -2.10 1.14
N PHE A 177 18.27 -2.21 -0.01
CA PHE A 177 19.70 -2.48 -0.11
C PHE A 177 20.46 -1.31 -0.75
N PHE A 178 21.53 -0.85 -0.10
CA PHE A 178 22.36 0.25 -0.59
C PHE A 178 23.73 -0.28 -1.03
N ASP A 179 23.89 -0.49 -2.33
CA ASP A 179 25.18 -0.86 -2.93
C ASP A 179 25.91 0.39 -3.44
N THR A 180 27.00 0.77 -2.76
CA THR A 180 27.80 1.93 -3.17
C THR A 180 28.84 1.61 -4.25
N THR A 181 28.84 0.39 -4.79
CA THR A 181 29.58 -0.06 -5.98
C THR A 181 31.06 0.37 -5.99
N ASP A 182 31.43 1.33 -6.83
CA ASP A 182 32.80 1.84 -6.99
C ASP A 182 33.18 2.96 -5.99
N GLN A 183 32.20 3.46 -5.22
CA GLN A 183 32.37 4.56 -4.28
C GLN A 183 32.53 4.06 -2.84
N VAL A 184 33.66 3.40 -2.56
CA VAL A 184 34.05 2.99 -1.20
C VAL A 184 34.38 4.20 -0.34
N LYS A 185 33.32 4.80 0.23
CA LYS A 185 33.35 6.06 0.98
C LYS A 185 32.56 5.92 2.28
N PRO A 186 32.78 6.80 3.28
CA PRO A 186 31.97 6.83 4.48
C PRO A 186 30.48 6.98 4.14
N PHE A 187 29.64 6.12 4.69
CA PHE A 187 28.20 6.04 4.40
C PHE A 187 27.40 5.74 5.68
N SER A 188 26.24 6.39 5.81
CA SER A 188 25.32 6.19 6.92
C SER A 188 23.88 6.26 6.44
N VAL A 189 23.04 5.32 6.87
CA VAL A 189 21.59 5.33 6.65
C VAL A 189 20.88 4.85 7.91
N VAL A 190 19.64 5.29 8.06
CA VAL A 190 18.76 4.83 9.13
C VAL A 190 17.45 4.36 8.51
N VAL A 191 17.11 3.10 8.69
CA VAL A 191 15.89 2.49 8.17
C VAL A 191 15.06 2.04 9.36
N GLU A 192 13.82 2.52 9.49
CA GLU A 192 12.96 2.19 10.64
C GLU A 192 11.56 1.80 10.19
N ASP A 193 10.97 0.79 10.84
CA ASP A 193 9.56 0.42 10.61
C ASP A 193 9.26 0.05 9.14
N CYS A 194 10.25 -0.52 8.45
CA CYS A 194 10.14 -0.86 7.04
C CYS A 194 10.06 -2.37 6.80
N VAL A 195 9.46 -2.73 5.67
CA VAL A 195 9.52 -4.07 5.10
C VAL A 195 10.35 -4.00 3.83
N GLY A 196 11.35 -4.86 3.70
CA GLY A 196 12.18 -5.00 2.51
C GLY A 196 12.19 -6.44 2.04
N ILE A 197 11.70 -6.70 0.84
CA ILE A 197 11.64 -8.01 0.21
C ILE A 197 12.38 -7.93 -1.11
N GLY A 198 13.39 -8.76 -1.29
CA GLY A 198 14.11 -8.87 -2.56
C GLY A 198 14.38 -10.31 -2.91
N ARG A 199 14.70 -10.57 -4.19
CA ARG A 199 15.25 -11.86 -4.60
C ARG A 199 16.50 -12.16 -3.79
N ALA A 200 17.55 -11.35 -3.98
CA ALA A 200 18.85 -11.48 -3.36
C ALA A 200 18.83 -10.98 -1.91
N PHE A 201 18.36 -9.76 -1.66
CA PHE A 201 18.50 -9.13 -0.35
C PHE A 201 17.22 -8.49 0.12
N GLY A 202 16.82 -8.75 1.37
CA GLY A 202 15.75 -8.02 2.02
C GLY A 202 16.16 -6.58 2.35
N GLY A 203 17.39 -6.42 2.84
CA GLY A 203 18.02 -5.12 2.96
C GLY A 203 19.45 -5.18 3.47
N GLY A 204 20.07 -4.00 3.61
CA GLY A 204 21.44 -3.86 4.09
C GLY A 204 22.30 -2.94 3.24
N VAL A 205 23.61 -3.15 3.25
CA VAL A 205 24.60 -2.28 2.60
C VAL A 205 25.77 -3.06 2.01
N GLY A 206 26.36 -2.54 0.94
CA GLY A 206 27.58 -3.06 0.34
C GLY A 206 28.51 -1.94 -0.12
N ASN A 207 29.81 -2.26 -0.21
CA ASN A 207 30.85 -1.42 -0.86
C ASN A 207 31.14 -0.08 -0.17
N CYS A 208 30.89 0.04 1.12
CA CYS A 208 31.02 1.31 1.84
C CYS A 208 32.08 1.26 2.94
N LEU A 209 32.37 2.42 3.53
CA LEU A 209 33.04 2.54 4.82
C LEU A 209 32.00 3.00 5.86
N SER A 210 32.05 2.44 7.07
CA SER A 210 31.16 2.84 8.15
C SER A 210 31.61 4.14 8.80
N ARG A 211 30.67 4.83 9.45
CA ARG A 211 30.93 5.93 10.39
C ARG A 211 30.54 5.46 11.79
N PRO A 212 31.48 5.16 12.69
CA PRO A 212 31.14 4.63 14.01
C PRO A 212 30.24 5.57 14.84
N GLU A 213 30.36 6.88 14.63
CA GLU A 213 29.53 7.92 15.25
C GLU A 213 28.12 8.05 14.63
N GLU A 214 27.93 7.51 13.42
CA GLU A 214 26.69 7.51 12.66
C GLU A 214 26.47 6.10 12.04
N PRO A 215 26.30 5.05 12.87
CA PRO A 215 26.31 3.68 12.37
C PRO A 215 25.11 3.43 11.44
N ILE A 216 25.34 2.55 10.46
CA ILE A 216 24.30 2.09 9.55
C ILE A 216 23.25 1.34 10.38
N THR A 217 22.01 1.83 10.40
CA THR A 217 21.02 1.36 11.38
C THR A 217 19.76 0.87 10.70
N PHE A 218 19.30 -0.33 11.08
CA PHE A 218 18.00 -0.88 10.74
C PHE A 218 17.24 -1.15 12.04
N ARG A 219 16.01 -0.64 12.18
CA ARG A 219 15.22 -0.75 13.40
C ARG A 219 13.78 -1.17 13.11
N ARG A 220 13.28 -2.20 13.78
CA ARG A 220 11.91 -2.72 13.58
C ARG A 220 11.61 -3.06 12.10
N CYS A 221 12.62 -3.56 11.40
CA CYS A 221 12.50 -3.91 9.98
C CYS A 221 12.20 -5.39 9.77
N HIS A 222 11.46 -5.71 8.71
CA HIS A 222 11.28 -7.08 8.20
C HIS A 222 12.04 -7.21 6.89
N LEU A 223 13.11 -8.01 6.87
CA LEU A 223 14.03 -8.12 5.74
C LEU A 223 14.02 -9.55 5.20
N TRP A 224 13.53 -9.71 3.97
CA TRP A 224 13.31 -10.99 3.32
C TRP A 224 14.15 -11.16 2.05
N ALA A 225 14.91 -12.23 2.00
CA ALA A 225 15.41 -12.81 0.76
C ALA A 225 14.49 -13.93 0.29
N LEU A 226 14.20 -13.95 -1.02
CA LEU A 226 13.36 -14.97 -1.64
C LEU A 226 14.16 -16.08 -2.33
N ASP A 227 15.47 -15.88 -2.51
CA ASP A 227 16.33 -16.80 -3.25
C ASP A 227 17.28 -17.59 -2.35
N TRP A 228 17.77 -18.69 -2.89
CA TRP A 228 18.72 -19.61 -2.28
C TRP A 228 20.13 -19.53 -2.90
N TRP A 229 20.25 -18.90 -4.06
CA TRP A 229 21.48 -18.87 -4.86
C TRP A 229 22.44 -17.73 -4.47
N GLY A 230 23.74 -17.96 -4.68
CA GLY A 230 24.78 -16.93 -4.53
C GLY A 230 24.92 -16.35 -3.11
N ASP A 231 25.01 -15.03 -3.03
CA ASP A 231 25.18 -14.23 -1.83
C ASP A 231 23.85 -13.79 -1.18
N THR A 232 22.69 -14.28 -1.64
CA THR A 232 21.38 -13.92 -1.07
C THR A 232 21.26 -14.07 0.46
N ALA A 233 20.59 -13.13 1.13
CA ALA A 233 20.35 -13.13 2.57
C ALA A 233 19.20 -12.19 2.98
N GLY A 234 18.51 -12.49 4.09
CA GLY A 234 17.54 -11.57 4.66
C GLY A 234 18.15 -10.17 4.87
N ALA A 235 19.30 -10.11 5.55
CA ALA A 235 20.16 -8.93 5.63
C ALA A 235 21.58 -9.22 5.11
N TYR A 236 22.16 -8.25 4.41
CA TYR A 236 23.53 -8.30 3.91
C TYR A 236 24.33 -7.07 4.35
N VAL A 237 25.55 -7.27 4.87
CA VAL A 237 26.46 -6.18 5.23
C VAL A 237 27.85 -6.47 4.69
N ARG A 238 28.35 -5.62 3.79
CA ARG A 238 29.77 -5.59 3.44
C ARG A 238 30.32 -4.19 3.60
N VAL A 239 31.17 -4.03 4.62
CA VAL A 239 31.96 -2.82 4.83
C VAL A 239 33.42 -3.14 4.53
N GLU A 240 34.08 -2.25 3.79
CA GLU A 240 35.41 -2.51 3.23
C GLU A 240 36.54 -2.22 4.23
N ASN A 241 36.38 -2.65 5.50
CA ASN A 241 37.41 -2.47 6.51
C ASN A 241 38.59 -3.41 6.26
N THR A 242 39.81 -2.88 6.35
CA THR A 242 41.05 -3.65 6.21
C THR A 242 41.37 -4.52 7.44
N THR A 243 40.79 -4.19 8.59
CA THR A 243 40.92 -4.92 9.86
C THR A 243 39.60 -4.91 10.60
N MET A 244 39.40 -5.86 11.52
CA MET A 244 38.15 -5.94 12.31
C MET A 244 37.95 -4.65 13.14
N PRO A 245 36.88 -3.88 12.89
CA PRO A 245 36.64 -2.64 13.60
C PRO A 245 36.21 -2.91 15.05
N ARG A 246 36.60 -2.00 15.95
CA ARG A 246 36.27 -2.10 17.39
C ARG A 246 34.81 -1.81 17.70
N GLN A 247 34.16 -1.01 16.86
CA GLN A 247 32.75 -0.64 17.01
C GLN A 247 31.96 -1.26 15.86
N PRO A 248 30.65 -1.54 16.05
CA PRO A 248 29.81 -2.06 14.99
C PRO A 248 29.73 -1.09 13.82
N ASP A 249 29.89 -1.64 12.61
CA ASP A 249 29.64 -0.94 11.35
C ASP A 249 28.14 -0.74 11.11
N ALA A 250 27.37 -1.78 11.43
CA ALA A 250 25.92 -1.83 11.25
C ALA A 250 25.22 -2.34 12.51
N VAL A 251 24.05 -1.78 12.80
CA VAL A 251 23.20 -2.11 13.95
C VAL A 251 21.81 -2.48 13.45
N PHE A 252 21.34 -3.67 13.85
CA PHE A 252 19.97 -4.11 13.67
C PHE A 252 19.30 -4.19 15.04
N GLU A 253 18.14 -3.56 15.18
CA GLU A 253 17.39 -3.49 16.44
C GLU A 253 15.93 -3.90 16.20
N ASP A 254 15.41 -4.88 16.93
CA ASP A 254 14.02 -5.38 16.78
C ASP A 254 13.67 -5.86 15.35
N CYS A 255 14.66 -6.25 14.55
CA CYS A 255 14.46 -6.71 13.17
C CYS A 255 14.12 -8.20 13.07
N VAL A 256 13.31 -8.54 12.06
CA VAL A 256 13.11 -9.90 11.55
C VAL A 256 13.89 -10.04 10.25
N MET A 257 14.78 -11.02 10.17
CA MET A 257 15.58 -11.32 8.99
C MET A 257 15.30 -12.75 8.56
N ALA A 258 14.77 -12.92 7.35
CA ALA A 258 14.34 -14.21 6.84
C ALA A 258 14.92 -14.50 5.46
N GLY A 259 15.33 -15.74 5.23
CA GLY A 259 15.75 -16.18 3.91
C GLY A 259 15.85 -17.70 3.82
N PRO A 260 15.70 -18.30 2.64
CA PRO A 260 15.85 -19.74 2.50
C PRO A 260 17.32 -20.16 2.60
N GLN A 261 18.29 -19.28 2.33
CA GLN A 261 19.72 -19.58 2.44
C GLN A 261 20.32 -19.19 3.80
N CYS A 262 20.11 -17.96 4.25
CA CYS A 262 20.51 -17.47 5.56
C CYS A 262 19.71 -16.22 5.94
N ALA A 263 19.78 -15.85 7.22
CA ALA A 263 19.14 -14.63 7.72
C ALA A 263 20.09 -13.43 7.62
N LEU A 264 21.38 -13.61 7.93
CA LEU A 264 22.38 -12.56 7.90
C LEU A 264 23.63 -13.04 7.17
N LYS A 265 24.17 -12.19 6.28
CA LYS A 265 25.42 -12.45 5.58
C LYS A 265 26.35 -11.25 5.58
N SER A 266 27.64 -11.54 5.55
CA SER A 266 28.72 -10.57 5.41
C SER A 266 29.81 -11.05 4.47
N SER A 267 30.59 -10.10 3.93
CA SER A 267 31.62 -10.32 2.89
C SER A 267 31.02 -10.81 1.55
N ASN A 268 31.85 -11.01 0.52
CA ASN A 268 31.46 -11.63 -0.74
C ASN A 268 32.60 -12.48 -1.32
N TYR A 269 32.33 -13.22 -2.39
CA TYR A 269 33.30 -14.08 -3.08
C TYR A 269 34.55 -13.30 -3.51
N GLY A 270 35.72 -13.70 -3.00
CA GLY A 270 37.01 -13.07 -3.29
C GLY A 270 37.27 -11.77 -2.52
N PHE A 271 36.39 -11.37 -1.60
CA PHE A 271 36.58 -10.18 -0.76
C PHE A 271 37.14 -10.57 0.62
N HIS A 272 38.20 -9.89 1.04
CA HIS A 272 38.90 -10.13 2.31
C HIS A 272 38.76 -8.94 3.27
N THR A 273 37.59 -8.31 3.30
CA THR A 273 37.27 -7.16 4.15
C THR A 273 36.46 -7.58 5.37
N HIS A 274 36.58 -6.80 6.45
CA HIS A 274 36.04 -7.15 7.76
C HIS A 274 34.77 -6.36 8.05
N SER A 275 33.79 -7.00 8.68
CA SER A 275 32.58 -6.32 9.14
C SER A 275 32.20 -6.74 10.55
N HIS A 276 31.82 -5.76 11.35
CA HIS A 276 31.33 -5.91 12.72
C HIS A 276 29.86 -5.51 12.75
N ILE A 277 28.98 -6.44 13.10
CA ILE A 277 27.53 -6.24 13.09
C ILE A 277 26.98 -6.41 14.49
N LYS A 278 26.09 -5.51 14.92
CA LYS A 278 25.38 -5.64 16.19
C LYS A 278 23.90 -5.93 15.98
N LEU A 279 23.41 -6.95 16.68
CA LEU A 279 22.03 -7.42 16.64
C LEU A 279 21.42 -7.29 18.03
N VAL A 280 20.30 -6.58 18.15
CA VAL A 280 19.60 -6.36 19.42
C VAL A 280 18.14 -6.72 19.25
N ARG A 281 17.64 -7.68 20.03
CA ARG A 281 16.24 -8.17 19.98
C ARG A 281 15.78 -8.63 18.59
N CYS A 282 16.72 -9.18 17.81
CA CYS A 282 16.45 -9.63 16.45
C CYS A 282 15.97 -11.08 16.40
N ARG A 283 15.18 -11.39 15.36
CA ARG A 283 14.76 -12.75 14.98
C ARG A 283 15.37 -13.10 13.64
N LEU A 284 16.26 -14.09 13.62
CA LEU A 284 17.00 -14.50 12.43
C LEU A 284 16.54 -15.89 12.00
N ILE A 285 15.94 -16.01 10.81
CA ILE A 285 15.22 -17.20 10.37
C ILE A 285 15.79 -17.67 9.02
N ALA A 286 16.54 -18.76 9.03
CA ALA A 286 16.90 -19.50 7.83
C ALA A 286 15.87 -20.62 7.60
N LEU A 287 15.09 -20.52 6.52
CA LEU A 287 13.93 -21.41 6.28
C LEU A 287 14.33 -22.83 5.84
N ASN A 288 15.56 -23.03 5.38
CA ASN A 288 16.06 -24.36 5.02
C ASN A 288 16.77 -25.02 6.22
N PHE A 289 16.03 -25.93 6.87
CA PHE A 289 16.52 -26.77 7.96
C PHE A 289 17.32 -27.98 7.49
N SER A 290 17.15 -28.42 6.24
CA SER A 290 17.71 -29.63 5.60
C SER A 290 17.79 -30.92 6.45
N GLN A 291 17.96 -32.06 5.78
CA GLN A 291 18.32 -33.29 6.48
C GLN A 291 19.80 -33.21 6.91
N PRO A 292 20.23 -33.97 7.94
CA PRO A 292 21.63 -33.99 8.33
C PRO A 292 22.59 -34.45 7.21
N GLN A 293 22.05 -35.12 6.18
CA GLN A 293 22.71 -35.42 4.91
C GLN A 293 21.88 -34.78 3.78
N GLY A 294 22.52 -34.04 2.86
CA GLY A 294 21.82 -33.33 1.78
C GLY A 294 22.49 -32.00 1.43
N THR A 295 21.69 -30.96 1.20
CA THR A 295 22.12 -29.58 0.91
C THR A 295 21.77 -28.63 2.07
N PRO A 296 22.40 -28.79 3.25
CA PRO A 296 22.17 -27.90 4.38
C PRO A 296 22.61 -26.47 4.06
N THR A 297 21.94 -25.51 4.70
CA THR A 297 22.43 -24.13 4.71
C THR A 297 23.77 -24.06 5.41
N ASP A 298 24.66 -23.20 4.92
CA ASP A 298 25.98 -23.05 5.52
C ASP A 298 25.90 -22.43 6.91
N GLY A 299 24.81 -21.76 7.29
CA GLY A 299 24.57 -21.16 8.61
C GLY A 299 23.43 -20.14 8.58
N ILE A 300 22.84 -19.82 9.72
CA ILE A 300 21.86 -18.72 9.85
C ILE A 300 22.55 -17.36 9.70
N ILE A 301 23.76 -17.25 10.26
CA ILE A 301 24.68 -16.13 10.15
C ILE A 301 25.90 -16.61 9.38
N GLN A 302 26.26 -15.93 8.29
CA GLN A 302 27.30 -16.37 7.38
C GLN A 302 28.35 -15.31 7.07
N SER A 303 29.61 -15.72 6.99
CA SER A 303 30.64 -15.03 6.24
C SER A 303 30.82 -15.71 4.88
N VAL A 304 30.91 -14.97 3.78
CA VAL A 304 31.04 -15.60 2.45
C VAL A 304 32.42 -16.24 2.27
N GLU A 305 33.49 -15.47 2.41
CA GLU A 305 34.85 -15.89 2.06
C GLU A 305 35.55 -16.68 3.19
N GLU A 306 35.73 -16.05 4.36
CA GLU A 306 36.48 -16.58 5.52
C GLU A 306 35.81 -16.20 6.85
N GLY A 307 35.90 -17.06 7.86
CA GLY A 307 35.25 -16.82 9.16
C GLY A 307 35.76 -15.58 9.90
N LYS A 308 37.08 -15.35 9.94
CA LYS A 308 37.70 -14.22 10.64
C LYS A 308 37.27 -12.82 10.14
N LEU A 309 36.60 -12.76 8.99
CA LEU A 309 36.13 -11.51 8.39
C LEU A 309 34.84 -10.98 9.04
N LEU A 310 34.22 -11.77 9.92
CA LEU A 310 32.95 -11.40 10.55
C LEU A 310 33.04 -11.41 12.08
N HIS A 311 32.57 -10.31 12.69
CA HIS A 311 32.22 -10.23 14.10
C HIS A 311 30.75 -9.90 14.28
N VAL A 312 30.06 -10.61 15.19
CA VAL A 312 28.65 -10.33 15.51
C VAL A 312 28.40 -10.21 17.01
N ASP A 313 27.86 -9.07 17.43
CA ASP A 313 27.29 -8.92 18.78
C ASP A 313 25.83 -9.35 18.77
N LEU A 314 25.44 -10.29 19.64
CA LEU A 314 24.04 -10.70 19.82
C LEU A 314 23.53 -10.32 21.21
N GLU A 315 22.49 -9.49 21.27
CA GLU A 315 21.79 -9.11 22.49
C GLU A 315 20.31 -9.46 22.39
N ASP A 316 19.82 -10.35 23.26
CA ASP A 316 18.40 -10.76 23.31
C ASP A 316 17.83 -11.30 21.97
N CYS A 317 18.66 -11.99 21.18
CA CYS A 317 18.30 -12.48 19.84
C CYS A 317 17.80 -13.93 19.84
N THR A 318 16.90 -14.26 18.91
CA THR A 318 16.55 -15.66 18.61
C THR A 318 16.92 -16.01 17.18
N VAL A 319 17.65 -17.11 17.00
CA VAL A 319 18.06 -17.63 15.69
C VAL A 319 17.41 -18.98 15.41
N MET A 320 17.08 -19.25 14.15
CA MET A 320 16.33 -20.44 13.74
C MET A 320 16.82 -20.95 12.36
N GLY A 321 17.18 -22.23 12.23
CA GLY A 321 17.67 -22.80 10.96
C GLY A 321 18.46 -24.11 11.10
N TYR A 322 19.25 -24.52 10.09
CA TYR A 322 20.06 -25.74 10.20
C TYR A 322 21.11 -25.64 11.32
N LYS A 323 22.01 -24.64 11.26
CA LYS A 323 23.06 -24.35 12.26
C LYS A 323 23.30 -22.84 12.38
N VAL A 324 23.93 -22.39 13.48
CA VAL A 324 24.08 -20.95 13.76
C VAL A 324 25.05 -20.25 12.80
N PHE A 325 26.31 -20.68 12.76
CA PHE A 325 27.37 -20.00 12.01
C PHE A 325 27.84 -20.79 10.80
N GLY A 326 28.31 -20.07 9.77
CA GLY A 326 28.66 -20.63 8.48
C GLY A 326 29.67 -19.85 7.66
N VAL A 327 30.48 -20.57 6.88
CA VAL A 327 31.30 -19.99 5.81
C VAL A 327 30.98 -20.67 4.48
N LYS A 328 30.87 -19.90 3.39
CA LYS A 328 30.48 -20.43 2.09
C LYS A 328 31.65 -20.94 1.25
N VAL A 329 32.76 -20.20 1.21
CA VAL A 329 33.96 -20.54 0.42
C VAL A 329 34.92 -21.41 1.25
N LYS A 330 35.61 -20.84 2.26
CA LYS A 330 36.57 -21.56 3.09
C LYS A 330 35.89 -22.17 4.33
N LYS A 331 35.07 -23.20 4.09
CA LYS A 331 34.15 -23.80 5.09
C LYS A 331 34.83 -24.21 6.39
N GLU A 332 36.09 -24.62 6.33
CA GLU A 332 36.93 -24.98 7.47
C GLU A 332 37.17 -23.82 8.45
N THR A 333 37.08 -22.57 7.97
CA THR A 333 37.26 -21.36 8.78
C THR A 333 36.00 -20.95 9.54
N ALA A 334 34.90 -21.71 9.47
CA ALA A 334 33.63 -21.33 10.13
C ALA A 334 33.77 -21.10 11.64
N GLY A 335 34.69 -21.80 12.31
CA GLY A 335 35.00 -21.59 13.74
C GLY A 335 35.73 -20.26 14.04
N GLU A 336 36.20 -19.54 13.03
CA GLU A 336 36.87 -18.24 13.17
C GLU A 336 35.88 -17.06 13.19
N ILE A 337 34.59 -17.29 12.90
CA ILE A 337 33.56 -16.27 13.08
C ILE A 337 33.51 -15.90 14.56
N SER A 338 33.86 -14.64 14.85
CA SER A 338 33.89 -14.13 16.20
C SER A 338 32.53 -13.54 16.58
N TYR A 339 32.15 -13.66 17.86
CA TYR A 339 30.87 -13.15 18.32
C TYR A 339 30.87 -12.87 19.82
N THR A 340 29.94 -12.03 20.27
CA THR A 340 29.58 -11.88 21.69
C THR A 340 28.09 -12.20 21.90
N THR A 341 27.75 -12.58 23.13
CA THR A 341 26.35 -12.81 23.54
C THR A 341 26.06 -12.04 24.82
N ARG A 342 24.88 -11.42 24.87
CA ARG A 342 24.37 -10.70 26.04
C ARG A 342 22.87 -10.96 26.20
N GLY A 343 22.42 -11.18 27.43
CA GLY A 343 21.00 -11.41 27.70
C GLY A 343 20.49 -12.74 27.15
N ASP A 344 19.26 -12.75 26.64
CA ASP A 344 18.52 -13.94 26.23
C ASP A 344 18.78 -14.32 24.77
N VAL A 345 19.93 -14.95 24.50
CA VAL A 345 20.29 -15.41 23.15
C VAL A 345 19.90 -16.88 22.97
N LYS A 346 18.99 -17.14 22.02
CA LYS A 346 18.36 -18.46 21.79
C LYS A 346 18.61 -18.99 20.38
N ALA A 347 18.64 -20.31 20.24
CA ALA A 347 18.77 -20.97 18.95
C ALA A 347 17.88 -22.22 18.82
N TYR A 348 17.03 -22.25 17.79
CA TYR A 348 16.34 -23.46 17.33
C TYR A 348 17.05 -24.00 16.09
N VAL A 349 17.89 -25.02 16.28
CA VAL A 349 18.72 -25.61 15.23
C VAL A 349 18.46 -27.10 15.05
N GLN A 350 18.88 -27.66 13.91
CA GLN A 350 18.78 -29.08 13.63
C GLN A 350 19.43 -29.90 14.77
N TYR A 351 18.78 -31.00 15.16
CA TYR A 351 19.05 -31.70 16.45
C TYR A 351 20.49 -32.24 16.63
N GLN A 352 21.23 -32.47 15.54
CA GLN A 352 22.61 -32.95 15.55
C GLN A 352 23.65 -31.83 15.53
N GLN A 353 23.24 -30.58 15.29
CA GLN A 353 24.16 -29.45 15.24
C GLN A 353 24.58 -29.02 16.64
N GLU A 354 25.86 -28.72 16.79
CA GLU A 354 26.43 -28.17 18.01
C GLU A 354 25.86 -26.78 18.31
N MET A 355 25.86 -26.44 19.60
CA MET A 355 25.39 -25.13 20.07
C MET A 355 26.60 -24.23 20.39
N PRO A 356 26.74 -23.06 19.76
CA PRO A 356 27.79 -22.12 20.12
C PRO A 356 27.65 -21.65 21.59
N LYS A 357 28.77 -21.29 22.21
CA LYS A 357 28.82 -20.82 23.59
C LYS A 357 27.93 -19.59 23.78
N GLY A 358 27.14 -19.57 24.86
CA GLY A 358 26.27 -18.43 25.19
C GLY A 358 24.87 -18.49 24.55
N PHE A 359 24.59 -19.46 23.68
CA PHE A 359 23.24 -19.69 23.14
C PHE A 359 22.46 -20.70 23.99
N HIS A 360 21.20 -20.39 24.27
CA HIS A 360 20.23 -21.33 24.83
C HIS A 360 19.56 -22.13 23.71
N ARG A 361 19.67 -23.47 23.74
CA ARG A 361 19.04 -24.36 22.76
C ARG A 361 17.53 -24.43 23.01
N LEU A 362 16.73 -24.08 22.01
CA LEU A 362 15.29 -24.33 22.01
C LEU A 362 15.01 -25.79 21.63
N SER A 363 14.26 -26.51 22.48
CA SER A 363 13.94 -27.94 22.31
C SER A 363 12.62 -28.20 21.59
N PHE A 364 11.87 -27.16 21.28
CA PHE A 364 10.55 -27.22 20.64
C PHE A 364 10.42 -26.12 19.58
N TRP A 365 9.48 -26.31 18.66
CA TRP A 365 9.20 -25.35 17.60
C TRP A 365 8.81 -23.97 18.16
N PRO A 366 9.56 -22.89 17.85
CA PRO A 366 9.26 -21.56 18.35
C PRO A 366 8.15 -20.90 17.51
N ALA A 367 6.89 -21.21 17.84
CA ALA A 367 5.73 -20.73 17.08
C ALA A 367 5.63 -19.19 17.04
N ASP A 368 5.99 -18.52 18.12
CA ASP A 368 6.04 -17.06 18.23
C ASP A 368 7.09 -16.42 17.30
N VAL A 369 8.26 -17.05 17.17
CA VAL A 369 9.29 -16.61 16.22
C VAL A 369 8.81 -16.80 14.78
N PHE A 370 8.20 -17.94 14.47
CA PHE A 370 7.69 -18.19 13.13
C PHE A 370 6.53 -17.24 12.75
N GLN A 371 5.66 -16.89 13.70
CA GLN A 371 4.60 -15.90 13.48
C GLN A 371 5.14 -14.50 13.14
N SER A 372 6.35 -14.15 13.58
CA SER A 372 7.00 -12.87 13.25
C SER A 372 7.44 -12.73 11.79
N LEU A 373 7.35 -13.81 11.00
CA LEU A 373 7.60 -13.75 9.56
C LEU A 373 6.67 -12.75 8.86
N VAL A 374 5.39 -12.71 9.24
CA VAL A 374 4.43 -11.80 8.64
C VAL A 374 4.59 -10.42 9.27
N PRO A 375 4.92 -9.36 8.49
CA PRO A 375 5.00 -8.01 9.03
C PRO A 375 3.63 -7.56 9.55
N PRO A 376 3.57 -6.77 10.63
CA PRO A 376 2.30 -6.29 11.17
C PRO A 376 1.51 -5.51 10.10
N GLU A 377 0.20 -5.71 10.09
CA GLU A 377 -0.69 -4.91 9.25
C GLU A 377 -0.80 -3.47 9.80
N PRO A 378 -0.83 -2.45 8.93
CA PRO A 378 -1.14 -1.09 9.37
C PRO A 378 -2.55 -1.05 9.95
N LYS A 379 -2.77 -0.16 10.92
CA LYS A 379 -4.11 0.05 11.49
C LYS A 379 -5.03 0.57 10.39
N THR A 380 -6.14 -0.14 10.14
CA THR A 380 -7.20 0.34 9.25
C THR A 380 -8.24 1.10 10.06
N THR A 381 -8.71 2.24 9.54
CA THR A 381 -9.73 3.08 10.19
C THR A 381 -11.12 2.95 9.56
N SER A 382 -11.29 2.02 8.61
CA SER A 382 -12.55 1.87 7.87
C SER A 382 -13.72 1.61 8.83
N ARG A 383 -14.76 2.44 8.69
CA ARG A 383 -16.03 2.28 9.43
C ARG A 383 -17.00 1.33 8.74
N LEU A 384 -16.63 0.84 7.56
CA LEU A 384 -17.43 -0.12 6.81
C LEU A 384 -17.22 -1.51 7.39
N THR A 385 -18.33 -2.17 7.68
CA THR A 385 -18.38 -3.47 8.37
C THR A 385 -19.21 -4.47 7.58
N ASN A 386 -19.20 -5.73 8.02
CA ASN A 386 -20.08 -6.78 7.50
C ASN A 386 -19.99 -6.96 5.97
N ARG A 387 -18.77 -7.16 5.47
CA ARG A 387 -18.50 -7.47 4.05
C ARG A 387 -19.07 -8.84 3.71
N GLU A 388 -20.26 -8.85 3.13
CA GLU A 388 -21.11 -10.02 2.94
C GLU A 388 -21.35 -10.30 1.45
N LEU A 389 -21.30 -11.57 1.05
CA LEU A 389 -21.75 -12.02 -0.27
C LEU A 389 -23.28 -12.01 -0.32
N ILE A 390 -23.84 -11.21 -1.22
CA ILE A 390 -25.30 -11.10 -1.41
C ILE A 390 -25.76 -12.02 -2.53
N ARG A 391 -25.03 -12.02 -3.66
CA ARG A 391 -25.45 -12.76 -4.84
C ARG A 391 -24.27 -13.17 -5.70
N ARG A 392 -24.33 -14.39 -6.24
CA ARG A 392 -23.41 -14.86 -7.27
C ARG A 392 -23.96 -14.57 -8.67
N ASP A 393 -23.04 -14.46 -9.63
CA ASP A 393 -23.34 -14.34 -11.06
C ASP A 393 -24.22 -13.11 -11.37
N LEU A 394 -23.89 -11.98 -10.75
CA LEU A 394 -24.55 -10.69 -10.96
C LEU A 394 -23.54 -9.53 -10.83
N CYS A 395 -23.64 -8.53 -11.71
CA CYS A 395 -22.76 -7.35 -11.70
C CYS A 395 -23.44 -6.10 -11.15
N GLU A 396 -24.66 -5.77 -11.61
CA GLU A 396 -25.30 -4.50 -11.24
C GLU A 396 -26.57 -4.73 -10.40
N ILE A 397 -26.65 -4.01 -9.28
CA ILE A 397 -27.81 -4.00 -8.39
C ILE A 397 -28.08 -2.59 -7.88
N THR A 398 -29.33 -2.15 -7.93
CA THR A 398 -29.78 -0.93 -7.25
C THR A 398 -30.65 -1.29 -6.05
N PRO A 399 -30.20 -1.04 -4.82
CA PRO A 399 -31.00 -1.23 -3.63
C PRO A 399 -32.00 -0.07 -3.44
N PHE A 400 -33.21 -0.37 -2.98
CA PHE A 400 -34.23 0.64 -2.67
C PHE A 400 -35.12 0.20 -1.51
N VAL A 401 -35.82 1.15 -0.90
CA VAL A 401 -36.80 0.88 0.16
C VAL A 401 -38.21 1.08 -0.38
N TRP A 402 -39.05 0.06 -0.26
CA TRP A 402 -40.46 0.14 -0.64
C TRP A 402 -41.34 -0.44 0.44
N LYS A 403 -42.33 0.33 0.89
CA LYS A 403 -43.26 -0.07 1.97
C LYS A 403 -42.54 -0.58 3.23
N GLY A 404 -41.45 0.09 3.61
CA GLY A 404 -40.64 -0.25 4.78
C GLY A 404 -39.77 -1.50 4.63
N LYS A 405 -39.72 -2.12 3.45
CA LYS A 405 -38.87 -3.28 3.15
C LYS A 405 -37.71 -2.90 2.27
N LEU A 406 -36.59 -3.57 2.46
CA LEU A 406 -35.45 -3.51 1.56
C LEU A 406 -35.73 -4.37 0.31
N CYS A 407 -35.52 -3.77 -0.85
CA CYS A 407 -35.72 -4.37 -2.16
C CYS A 407 -34.52 -4.10 -3.06
N THR A 408 -34.43 -4.84 -4.16
CA THR A 408 -33.37 -4.70 -5.16
C THR A 408 -33.94 -4.67 -6.57
N LEU A 409 -33.36 -3.84 -7.43
CA LEU A 409 -33.43 -3.93 -8.87
C LEU A 409 -32.14 -4.59 -9.34
N GLU A 410 -32.23 -5.68 -10.08
CA GLU A 410 -31.09 -6.44 -10.56
C GLU A 410 -31.05 -6.40 -12.08
N SER A 411 -29.90 -6.06 -12.65
CA SER A 411 -29.66 -6.13 -14.09
C SER A 411 -29.24 -7.57 -14.44
N ILE A 412 -30.19 -8.39 -14.89
CA ILE A 412 -29.89 -9.78 -15.21
C ILE A 412 -29.23 -9.84 -16.59
N ARG A 413 -28.03 -10.43 -16.63
CA ARG A 413 -27.26 -10.70 -17.85
C ARG A 413 -26.26 -11.84 -17.62
N PRO A 414 -25.82 -12.53 -18.69
CA PRO A 414 -24.67 -13.43 -18.60
C PRO A 414 -23.39 -12.69 -18.16
N ALA A 415 -22.49 -13.42 -17.50
CA ALA A 415 -21.20 -12.86 -17.07
C ALA A 415 -20.33 -12.41 -18.26
N ALA A 416 -20.36 -13.19 -19.35
CA ALA A 416 -19.73 -12.87 -20.63
C ALA A 416 -20.80 -12.75 -21.73
N TRP A 417 -20.69 -11.72 -22.57
CA TRP A 417 -21.48 -11.41 -23.78
C TRP A 417 -22.78 -12.23 -23.98
N GLY A 418 -23.94 -11.58 -23.78
CA GLY A 418 -25.26 -12.16 -24.05
C GLY A 418 -25.98 -11.50 -25.22
N LYS A 419 -27.04 -12.15 -25.72
CA LYS A 419 -27.97 -11.54 -26.69
C LYS A 419 -28.96 -10.64 -25.94
N PRO A 420 -29.64 -9.71 -26.61
CA PRO A 420 -30.67 -8.86 -25.96
C PRO A 420 -31.74 -9.66 -25.20
N ALA A 421 -32.13 -10.85 -25.68
CA ALA A 421 -33.10 -11.71 -24.99
C ALA A 421 -32.61 -12.27 -23.64
N ASP A 422 -31.30 -12.28 -23.41
CA ASP A 422 -30.67 -12.73 -22.16
C ASP A 422 -30.63 -11.61 -21.11
N HIS A 423 -31.01 -10.39 -21.49
CA HIS A 423 -30.97 -9.19 -20.65
C HIS A 423 -32.37 -8.80 -20.22
N TYR A 424 -32.58 -8.60 -18.92
CA TYR A 424 -33.83 -8.05 -18.38
C TYR A 424 -33.61 -7.52 -16.96
N LEU A 425 -34.60 -6.77 -16.47
CA LEU A 425 -34.57 -6.19 -15.14
C LEU A 425 -35.51 -6.94 -14.20
N LEU A 426 -35.01 -7.27 -13.01
CA LEU A 426 -35.71 -8.05 -12.01
C LEU A 426 -35.80 -7.27 -10.69
N LEU A 427 -37.03 -7.06 -10.21
CA LEU A 427 -37.29 -6.44 -8.90
C LEU A 427 -37.59 -7.51 -7.87
N LYS A 428 -36.94 -7.47 -6.70
CA LYS A 428 -37.11 -8.46 -5.62
C LYS A 428 -37.18 -7.82 -4.24
N GLU A 429 -37.86 -8.48 -3.30
CA GLU A 429 -37.62 -8.25 -1.87
C GLU A 429 -36.26 -8.86 -1.49
N ALA A 430 -35.40 -8.07 -0.83
CA ALA A 430 -34.00 -8.47 -0.59
C ALA A 430 -33.86 -9.63 0.40
N GLU A 431 -34.72 -9.68 1.43
CA GLU A 431 -34.67 -10.71 2.48
C GLU A 431 -35.34 -12.02 2.06
N SER A 432 -36.56 -11.94 1.52
CA SER A 432 -37.33 -13.14 1.16
C SER A 432 -36.97 -13.70 -0.22
N GLY A 433 -36.26 -12.92 -1.05
CA GLY A 433 -35.99 -13.26 -2.44
C GLY A 433 -37.23 -13.28 -3.34
N LYS A 434 -38.38 -12.83 -2.84
CA LYS A 434 -39.64 -12.82 -3.58
C LYS A 434 -39.54 -11.88 -4.79
N GLU A 435 -39.81 -12.42 -5.97
CA GLU A 435 -39.95 -11.63 -7.20
C GLU A 435 -41.17 -10.70 -7.09
N LEU A 436 -40.94 -9.42 -7.32
CA LEU A 436 -41.95 -8.36 -7.33
C LEU A 436 -42.41 -8.07 -8.76
N ALA A 437 -41.48 -7.98 -9.70
CA ALA A 437 -41.74 -7.76 -11.11
C ALA A 437 -40.52 -8.07 -11.98
N ARG A 438 -40.79 -8.28 -13.27
CA ARG A 438 -39.80 -8.45 -14.33
C ARG A 438 -40.18 -7.58 -15.51
N THR A 439 -39.22 -6.85 -16.08
CA THR A 439 -39.48 -5.90 -17.17
C THR A 439 -38.23 -5.64 -18.02
N ALA A 440 -38.36 -4.79 -19.04
CA ALA A 440 -37.26 -4.23 -19.83
C ALA A 440 -36.32 -5.29 -20.45
N GLN A 441 -36.88 -6.27 -21.17
CA GLN A 441 -36.06 -7.22 -21.95
C GLN A 441 -35.20 -6.48 -22.99
N GLY A 442 -33.92 -6.81 -23.08
CA GLY A 442 -32.93 -6.11 -23.93
C GLY A 442 -32.24 -4.92 -23.27
N PHE A 443 -32.48 -4.69 -21.98
CA PHE A 443 -31.90 -3.57 -21.23
C PHE A 443 -31.11 -4.05 -20.01
N GLY A 444 -30.13 -3.26 -19.59
CA GLY A 444 -29.25 -3.52 -18.44
C GLY A 444 -28.64 -2.22 -17.91
N LEU A 445 -27.59 -2.35 -17.08
CA LEU A 445 -26.83 -1.22 -16.52
C LEU A 445 -27.73 -0.20 -15.81
N ALA A 446 -28.77 -0.71 -15.15
CA ALA A 446 -29.92 0.09 -14.74
C ALA A 446 -29.79 0.67 -13.34
N CYS A 447 -30.44 1.82 -13.12
CA CYS A 447 -30.74 2.34 -11.79
C CYS A 447 -32.25 2.57 -11.58
N LEU A 448 -32.64 2.75 -10.32
CA LEU A 448 -34.03 2.96 -9.90
C LEU A 448 -34.15 4.16 -8.96
N LEU A 449 -35.12 5.02 -9.21
CA LEU A 449 -35.61 6.01 -8.26
C LEU A 449 -37.10 5.79 -7.98
N LEU A 450 -37.45 5.59 -6.71
CA LEU A 450 -38.84 5.60 -6.25
C LEU A 450 -39.22 7.04 -5.87
N HIS A 451 -40.18 7.63 -6.58
CA HIS A 451 -40.64 8.99 -6.32
C HIS A 451 -42.17 9.05 -6.29
N LYS A 452 -42.74 9.50 -5.16
CA LYS A 452 -44.21 9.61 -4.96
C LYS A 452 -44.94 8.30 -5.32
N ASP A 453 -44.42 7.18 -4.82
CA ASP A 453 -44.92 5.82 -5.08
C ASP A 453 -44.93 5.36 -6.56
N ILE A 454 -44.20 6.06 -7.42
CA ILE A 454 -43.97 5.68 -8.82
C ILE A 454 -42.51 5.22 -8.97
N PHE A 455 -42.34 4.09 -9.63
CA PHE A 455 -41.05 3.51 -9.98
C PHE A 455 -40.56 4.13 -11.27
N TYR A 456 -39.37 4.74 -11.23
CA TYR A 456 -38.65 5.24 -12.40
C TYR A 456 -37.36 4.43 -12.53
N ILE A 457 -37.29 3.61 -13.56
CA ILE A 457 -36.11 2.81 -13.90
C ILE A 457 -35.44 3.44 -15.11
N PHE A 458 -34.14 3.67 -15.03
CA PHE A 458 -33.33 4.18 -16.13
C PHE A 458 -32.34 3.10 -16.51
N ALA A 459 -32.38 2.64 -17.75
CA ALA A 459 -31.60 1.50 -18.19
C ALA A 459 -31.05 1.71 -19.60
N SER A 460 -29.90 1.13 -19.86
CA SER A 460 -29.25 1.21 -21.15
C SER A 460 -29.75 0.12 -22.08
N ARG A 461 -30.02 0.47 -23.34
CA ARG A 461 -30.48 -0.49 -24.36
C ARG A 461 -29.30 -1.19 -25.03
N LEU A 462 -29.34 -2.52 -25.05
CA LEU A 462 -28.40 -3.33 -25.84
C LEU A 462 -28.93 -3.48 -27.26
N ASP A 463 -28.21 -2.93 -28.22
CA ASP A 463 -28.54 -2.98 -29.65
C ASP A 463 -27.28 -3.27 -30.48
N ASP A 464 -27.31 -4.37 -31.24
CA ASP A 464 -26.17 -4.87 -32.04
C ASP A 464 -24.84 -4.95 -31.25
N GLY A 465 -24.92 -5.46 -30.02
CA GLY A 465 -23.76 -5.62 -29.14
C GLY A 465 -23.24 -4.32 -28.53
N ARG A 466 -23.94 -3.19 -28.71
CA ARG A 466 -23.55 -1.86 -28.21
C ARG A 466 -24.60 -1.28 -27.28
N TRP A 467 -24.17 -0.48 -26.32
CA TRP A 467 -25.08 0.23 -25.41
C TRP A 467 -25.40 1.63 -25.95
N ARG A 468 -26.66 1.98 -26.17
CA ARG A 468 -27.00 3.15 -27.03
C ARG A 468 -27.54 4.38 -26.32
N ASP A 469 -28.50 4.19 -25.43
CA ASP A 469 -29.34 5.24 -24.87
C ASP A 469 -29.75 4.91 -23.45
N VAL A 470 -30.13 5.92 -22.66
CA VAL A 470 -30.86 5.73 -21.41
C VAL A 470 -32.35 5.77 -21.71
N THR A 471 -33.03 4.66 -21.45
CA THR A 471 -34.48 4.53 -21.56
C THR A 471 -35.11 4.53 -20.17
N LEU A 472 -36.13 5.37 -20.00
CA LEU A 472 -36.99 5.38 -18.82
C LEU A 472 -38.06 4.30 -18.94
N PHE A 473 -38.25 3.51 -17.88
CA PHE A 473 -39.43 2.69 -17.64
C PHE A 473 -40.15 3.19 -16.38
N LYS A 474 -41.46 3.40 -16.48
CA LYS A 474 -42.28 3.98 -15.42
C LYS A 474 -43.43 3.05 -15.06
N SER A 475 -43.66 2.82 -13.77
CA SER A 475 -44.81 2.06 -13.29
C SER A 475 -45.28 2.55 -11.91
N SER A 476 -46.59 2.43 -11.64
CA SER A 476 -47.17 2.69 -10.31
C SER A 476 -47.65 1.42 -9.60
N ASP A 477 -47.74 0.30 -10.32
CA ASP A 477 -48.30 -0.96 -9.83
C ASP A 477 -47.38 -2.17 -10.03
N LEU A 478 -46.19 -1.96 -10.63
CA LEU A 478 -45.20 -2.97 -11.03
C LEU A 478 -45.69 -3.97 -12.08
N LYS A 479 -46.86 -3.75 -12.67
CA LYS A 479 -47.48 -4.62 -13.68
C LYS A 479 -47.50 -3.96 -15.04
N HIS A 480 -47.92 -2.71 -15.10
CA HIS A 480 -47.99 -1.92 -16.33
C HIS A 480 -46.81 -0.97 -16.39
N TRP A 481 -46.12 -0.95 -17.53
CA TRP A 481 -44.90 -0.19 -17.72
C TRP A 481 -45.01 0.69 -18.96
N ASP A 482 -44.84 1.99 -18.77
CA ASP A 482 -44.60 2.94 -19.86
C ASP A 482 -43.09 3.06 -20.11
N SER A 483 -42.66 3.23 -21.36
CA SER A 483 -41.24 3.37 -21.68
C SER A 483 -40.94 4.43 -22.73
N LYS A 484 -39.83 5.16 -22.58
CA LYS A 484 -39.32 6.09 -23.60
C LYS A 484 -37.82 6.35 -23.45
N ALA A 485 -37.10 6.51 -24.57
CA ALA A 485 -35.73 7.01 -24.55
C ALA A 485 -35.69 8.45 -24.01
N VAL A 486 -34.77 8.72 -23.08
CA VAL A 486 -34.66 10.03 -22.41
C VAL A 486 -33.30 10.69 -22.58
N VAL A 487 -32.24 9.90 -22.78
CA VAL A 487 -30.91 10.40 -23.17
C VAL A 487 -30.40 9.51 -24.29
N THR A 488 -30.02 10.09 -25.42
CA THR A 488 -29.45 9.35 -26.56
C THR A 488 -27.99 9.70 -26.76
N GLY A 489 -27.15 8.70 -27.02
CA GLY A 489 -25.79 8.92 -27.49
C GLY A 489 -25.79 9.60 -28.86
N GLU A 490 -24.75 10.38 -29.12
CA GLU A 490 -24.55 11.01 -30.44
C GLU A 490 -23.60 10.16 -31.29
N ASN A 491 -22.34 10.08 -30.87
CA ASN A 491 -21.31 9.21 -31.44
C ASN A 491 -20.60 8.42 -30.34
N GLU A 492 -21.37 8.03 -29.33
CA GLU A 492 -20.92 7.38 -28.10
C GLU A 492 -21.88 6.25 -27.75
N GLU A 493 -21.37 5.28 -27.00
CA GLU A 493 -22.16 4.36 -26.21
C GLU A 493 -22.44 4.96 -24.84
N ILE A 494 -23.63 4.66 -24.33
CA ILE A 494 -24.06 5.09 -23.00
C ILE A 494 -24.22 3.86 -22.13
N PHE A 495 -23.47 3.79 -21.03
CA PHE A 495 -23.39 2.63 -20.14
C PHE A 495 -24.25 2.86 -18.89
N ASN A 496 -23.69 2.66 -17.70
CA ASN A 496 -24.40 2.81 -16.43
C ASN A 496 -24.92 4.25 -16.23
N SER A 497 -26.07 4.34 -15.57
CA SER A 497 -26.65 5.63 -15.16
C SER A 497 -27.03 5.61 -13.69
N SER A 498 -27.09 6.79 -13.07
CA SER A 498 -27.59 6.96 -11.70
C SER A 498 -28.36 8.26 -11.56
N VAL A 499 -29.56 8.17 -11.00
CA VAL A 499 -30.47 9.30 -10.85
C VAL A 499 -30.73 9.59 -9.38
N CYS A 500 -30.64 10.87 -9.00
CA CYS A 500 -31.05 11.31 -7.68
C CYS A 500 -31.88 12.60 -7.75
N ARG A 501 -32.59 12.90 -6.66
CA ARG A 501 -33.09 14.26 -6.44
C ARG A 501 -31.90 15.18 -6.23
N GLY A 502 -31.85 16.30 -6.93
CA GLY A 502 -30.84 17.34 -6.77
C GLY A 502 -31.38 18.58 -6.05
N ARG A 503 -30.65 19.69 -6.17
CA ARG A 503 -31.02 20.99 -5.59
C ARG A 503 -32.38 21.48 -6.10
N ASP A 504 -32.53 21.55 -7.43
CA ASP A 504 -33.66 22.19 -8.11
C ASP A 504 -34.40 21.24 -9.07
N GLY A 505 -34.54 19.97 -8.68
CA GLY A 505 -35.18 18.92 -9.49
C GLY A 505 -34.47 17.58 -9.34
N PHE A 506 -34.13 16.96 -10.47
CA PHE A 506 -33.46 15.67 -10.55
C PHE A 506 -32.23 15.78 -11.46
N VAL A 507 -31.22 14.98 -11.14
CA VAL A 507 -29.96 14.90 -11.88
C VAL A 507 -29.68 13.44 -12.20
N MET A 508 -29.17 13.21 -13.40
CA MET A 508 -28.68 11.92 -13.89
C MET A 508 -27.19 12.07 -14.14
N ALA A 509 -26.41 11.16 -13.57
CA ALA A 509 -25.07 10.84 -14.07
C ALA A 509 -25.22 9.68 -15.07
N TYR A 510 -24.52 9.75 -16.19
CA TYR A 510 -24.45 8.65 -17.16
C TYR A 510 -23.05 8.51 -17.72
N GLU A 511 -22.63 7.27 -17.88
CA GLU A 511 -21.31 6.90 -18.35
C GLU A 511 -21.25 6.85 -19.88
N SER A 512 -20.16 7.34 -20.46
CA SER A 512 -19.99 7.46 -21.90
C SER A 512 -18.59 7.09 -22.36
N ASN A 513 -18.47 6.50 -23.56
CA ASN A 513 -17.19 6.33 -24.27
C ASN A 513 -16.98 7.35 -25.40
N ASP A 514 -17.48 8.58 -25.24
CA ASP A 514 -17.19 9.69 -26.15
C ASP A 514 -15.71 9.72 -26.52
N PRO A 515 -15.35 9.61 -27.80
CA PRO A 515 -13.95 9.52 -28.23
C PRO A 515 -13.15 10.80 -27.93
N ALA A 516 -13.79 11.91 -27.56
CA ALA A 516 -13.11 13.12 -27.11
C ALA A 516 -12.45 12.98 -25.73
N TYR A 517 -12.84 11.96 -24.95
CA TYR A 517 -12.40 11.75 -23.56
C TYR A 517 -11.99 10.30 -23.32
N PRO A 518 -11.31 10.00 -22.21
CA PRO A 518 -11.11 8.61 -21.78
C PRO A 518 -12.44 7.85 -21.71
N PRO A 519 -12.47 6.57 -22.13
CA PRO A 519 -13.68 5.76 -22.03
C PRO A 519 -14.26 5.77 -20.61
N PHE A 520 -15.59 5.76 -20.53
CA PHE A 520 -16.36 5.77 -19.30
C PHE A 520 -16.28 7.09 -18.52
N THR A 521 -16.10 8.21 -19.23
CA THR A 521 -16.25 9.55 -18.66
C THR A 521 -17.70 9.76 -18.21
N ILE A 522 -17.89 10.36 -17.04
CA ILE A 522 -19.23 10.62 -16.48
C ILE A 522 -19.74 11.97 -17.00
N LYS A 523 -20.92 11.95 -17.62
CA LYS A 523 -21.66 13.13 -18.08
C LYS A 523 -22.94 13.30 -17.27
N PHE A 524 -23.53 14.50 -17.33
CA PHE A 524 -24.71 14.83 -16.53
C PHE A 524 -25.89 15.32 -17.37
N ALA A 525 -27.10 15.04 -16.88
CA ALA A 525 -28.35 15.61 -17.38
C ALA A 525 -29.25 16.02 -16.22
N ARG A 526 -30.17 16.95 -16.45
CA ARG A 526 -31.14 17.43 -15.45
C ARG A 526 -32.57 17.25 -15.90
N SER A 527 -33.48 17.11 -14.94
CA SER A 527 -34.92 17.02 -15.17
C SER A 527 -35.72 17.68 -14.06
N ALA A 528 -36.86 18.28 -14.40
CA ALA A 528 -37.82 18.78 -13.42
C ALA A 528 -38.87 17.73 -13.02
N ASP A 529 -39.09 16.71 -13.85
CA ASP A 529 -40.24 15.80 -13.78
C ASP A 529 -39.89 14.30 -13.91
N LEU A 530 -38.59 13.97 -13.97
CA LEU A 530 -38.03 12.62 -14.25
C LEU A 530 -38.28 12.09 -15.67
N GLU A 531 -38.99 12.85 -16.49
CA GLU A 531 -39.53 12.40 -17.76
C GLU A 531 -38.96 13.15 -18.96
N ARG A 532 -38.56 14.42 -18.77
CA ARG A 532 -37.90 15.26 -19.77
C ARG A 532 -36.51 15.60 -19.26
N TRP A 533 -35.49 15.25 -20.04
CA TRP A 533 -34.10 15.37 -19.65
C TRP A 533 -33.34 16.32 -20.58
N GLU A 534 -32.53 17.19 -19.98
CA GLU A 534 -31.67 18.13 -20.68
C GLU A 534 -30.21 17.79 -20.35
N LYS A 535 -29.40 17.47 -21.38
CA LYS A 535 -27.96 17.24 -21.21
C LYS A 535 -27.27 18.51 -20.71
N MET A 536 -26.24 18.34 -19.89
CA MET A 536 -25.42 19.43 -19.34
C MET A 536 -24.00 19.35 -19.94
N PRO A 537 -23.75 19.94 -21.12
CA PRO A 537 -22.51 19.70 -21.87
C PRO A 537 -21.24 20.17 -21.17
N ASP A 538 -21.31 21.20 -20.31
CA ASP A 538 -20.15 21.67 -19.53
C ASP A 538 -19.96 20.88 -18.22
N ALA A 539 -20.90 20.01 -17.83
CA ALA A 539 -20.82 19.21 -16.62
C ALA A 539 -20.33 17.80 -16.95
N MET A 540 -19.09 17.52 -16.55
CA MET A 540 -18.45 16.21 -16.72
C MET A 540 -17.49 15.94 -15.55
N PHE A 541 -17.19 14.67 -15.34
CA PHE A 541 -16.17 14.22 -14.40
C PHE A 541 -15.36 13.08 -15.02
N GLY A 542 -14.04 13.10 -14.83
CA GLY A 542 -13.14 12.06 -15.34
C GLY A 542 -12.58 12.32 -16.73
N THR A 543 -12.50 13.56 -17.22
CA THR A 543 -12.01 13.84 -18.59
C THR A 543 -10.52 13.53 -18.80
N ASN A 544 -9.81 13.11 -17.76
CA ASN A 544 -8.40 12.76 -17.77
C ASN A 544 -8.10 11.30 -17.37
N ARG A 545 -9.11 10.50 -16.99
CA ARG A 545 -8.91 9.13 -16.50
C ARG A 545 -10.18 8.28 -16.57
N TYR A 546 -10.07 7.01 -16.20
CA TYR A 546 -11.18 6.06 -16.15
C TYR A 546 -12.09 6.34 -14.93
N THR A 547 -13.39 6.58 -15.15
CA THR A 547 -14.36 6.86 -14.08
C THR A 547 -15.72 6.18 -14.29
N ALA A 548 -15.78 4.85 -14.31
CA ALA A 548 -17.00 4.11 -14.64
C ALA A 548 -18.00 3.99 -13.47
N CYS A 549 -19.17 3.42 -13.76
CA CYS A 549 -20.18 2.97 -12.79
C CYS A 549 -20.61 4.05 -11.77
N PRO A 550 -21.09 5.23 -12.21
CA PRO A 550 -21.45 6.30 -11.29
C PRO A 550 -22.63 5.90 -10.40
N CYS A 551 -22.55 6.18 -9.10
CA CYS A 551 -23.68 6.25 -8.18
C CYS A 551 -23.77 7.66 -7.59
N LEU A 552 -24.78 8.40 -8.06
CA LEU A 552 -25.00 9.80 -7.74
C LEU A 552 -25.99 9.94 -6.58
N ARG A 553 -25.64 10.77 -5.59
CA ARG A 553 -26.53 11.17 -4.50
C ARG A 553 -26.39 12.67 -4.21
N TYR A 554 -27.41 13.25 -3.59
CA TYR A 554 -27.38 14.64 -3.13
C TYR A 554 -27.67 14.69 -1.63
N ALA A 555 -26.77 15.30 -0.86
CA ALA A 555 -26.91 15.46 0.58
C ALA A 555 -26.19 16.74 1.03
N ASP A 556 -26.79 17.47 1.97
CA ASP A 556 -26.20 18.64 2.63
C ASP A 556 -25.60 19.69 1.68
N GLY A 557 -26.25 19.92 0.53
CA GLY A 557 -25.81 20.92 -0.45
C GLY A 557 -24.78 20.41 -1.47
N TRP A 558 -24.40 19.14 -1.41
CA TRP A 558 -23.39 18.52 -2.26
C TRP A 558 -23.97 17.36 -3.08
N TYR A 559 -23.56 17.29 -4.34
CA TYR A 559 -23.61 16.08 -5.13
C TYR A 559 -22.41 15.21 -4.77
N TYR A 560 -22.64 13.95 -4.48
CA TYR A 560 -21.63 12.93 -4.26
C TYR A 560 -21.73 11.90 -5.38
N VAL A 561 -20.59 11.50 -5.92
CA VAL A 561 -20.52 10.41 -6.89
C VAL A 561 -19.56 9.36 -6.34
N LEU A 562 -20.10 8.18 -6.06
CA LEU A 562 -19.30 6.96 -5.97
C LEU A 562 -19.03 6.48 -7.40
N TYR A 563 -17.81 6.08 -7.72
CA TYR A 563 -17.43 5.68 -9.07
C TYR A 563 -16.28 4.68 -9.05
N LEU A 564 -16.06 3.98 -10.15
CA LEU A 564 -14.97 3.03 -10.33
C LEU A 564 -13.74 3.72 -10.92
N GLU A 565 -12.60 3.57 -10.27
CA GLU A 565 -11.31 4.07 -10.71
C GLU A 565 -10.41 2.90 -11.12
N HIS A 566 -9.78 2.99 -12.29
CA HIS A 566 -8.76 2.02 -12.73
C HIS A 566 -7.38 2.47 -12.24
N ARG A 567 -6.73 1.64 -11.40
CA ARG A 567 -5.50 2.01 -10.67
C ARG A 567 -4.24 1.79 -11.49
N THR A 568 -3.97 2.63 -12.46
CA THR A 568 -2.76 2.50 -13.29
C THR A 568 -1.45 2.66 -12.48
N PRO A 569 -0.38 1.92 -12.85
CA PRO A 569 -0.31 0.98 -13.96
C PRO A 569 -1.05 -0.34 -13.68
N ARG A 570 -1.30 -0.71 -12.41
CA ARG A 570 -2.01 -1.93 -12.02
C ARG A 570 -3.36 -2.11 -12.72
N TRP A 571 -3.60 -3.32 -13.18
CA TRP A 571 -4.92 -3.74 -13.65
C TRP A 571 -5.85 -4.10 -12.47
N THR A 572 -6.16 -3.11 -11.64
CA THR A 572 -7.05 -3.26 -10.47
C THR A 572 -8.05 -2.11 -10.43
N PHE A 573 -9.29 -2.40 -10.01
CA PHE A 573 -10.41 -1.47 -10.07
C PHE A 573 -11.01 -1.27 -8.67
N GLU A 574 -11.06 -0.03 -8.23
CA GLU A 574 -11.46 0.35 -6.86
C GLU A 574 -12.60 1.38 -6.88
N THR A 575 -13.53 1.29 -5.92
CA THR A 575 -14.57 2.32 -5.77
C THR A 575 -13.99 3.55 -5.09
N TYR A 576 -14.16 4.72 -5.69
CA TYR A 576 -13.77 6.04 -5.20
C TYR A 576 -15.00 6.91 -4.92
N ILE A 577 -14.80 8.02 -4.21
CA ILE A 577 -15.81 9.07 -4.01
C ILE A 577 -15.27 10.45 -4.40
N THR A 578 -16.11 11.22 -5.08
CA THR A 578 -15.93 12.64 -5.37
C THR A 578 -17.18 13.43 -4.99
N ARG A 579 -17.06 14.75 -4.84
CA ARG A 579 -18.20 15.64 -4.58
C ARG A 579 -18.14 16.94 -5.37
N SER A 580 -19.29 17.55 -5.60
CA SER A 580 -19.44 18.85 -6.26
C SER A 580 -20.64 19.63 -5.74
N ARG A 581 -20.61 20.96 -5.79
CA ARG A 581 -21.80 21.81 -5.54
C ARG A 581 -22.55 22.17 -6.81
N ASP A 582 -21.85 22.20 -7.94
CA ASP A 582 -22.33 22.77 -9.19
C ASP A 582 -22.29 21.78 -10.37
N LEU A 583 -21.76 20.56 -10.15
CA LEU A 583 -21.49 19.52 -11.15
C LEU A 583 -20.41 19.91 -12.19
N LEU A 584 -19.74 21.05 -11.98
CA LEU A 584 -18.69 21.57 -12.85
C LEU A 584 -17.31 21.39 -12.22
N ARG A 585 -17.19 21.68 -10.92
CA ARG A 585 -15.96 21.57 -10.14
C ARG A 585 -16.07 20.44 -9.14
N TRP A 586 -15.05 19.59 -9.09
CA TRP A 586 -15.07 18.36 -8.32
C TRP A 586 -13.94 18.32 -7.30
N GLU A 587 -14.23 17.72 -6.14
CA GLU A 587 -13.26 17.48 -5.07
C GLU A 587 -13.21 15.99 -4.73
N LEU A 588 -12.04 15.37 -4.92
CA LEU A 588 -11.75 14.01 -4.48
C LEU A 588 -11.63 13.96 -2.96
N SER A 589 -12.07 12.86 -2.37
CA SER A 589 -11.75 12.56 -0.98
C SER A 589 -10.27 12.17 -0.86
N ALA A 590 -9.54 12.81 0.07
CA ALA A 590 -8.19 12.39 0.44
C ALA A 590 -8.16 10.98 1.08
N ALA A 591 -9.30 10.49 1.58
CA ALA A 591 -9.46 9.19 2.21
C ALA A 591 -9.72 8.03 1.22
N ASN A 592 -9.88 8.31 -0.07
CA ASN A 592 -10.08 7.28 -1.10
C ASN A 592 -9.01 6.15 -1.06
N PRO A 593 -9.29 4.92 -1.50
CA PRO A 593 -10.57 4.41 -2.01
C PRO A 593 -11.63 4.14 -0.93
N VAL A 594 -12.89 4.07 -1.35
CA VAL A 594 -14.03 3.63 -0.53
C VAL A 594 -14.08 2.10 -0.41
N GLN A 595 -13.87 1.37 -1.50
CA GLN A 595 -13.81 -0.10 -1.53
C GLN A 595 -12.71 -0.58 -2.49
N ARG A 596 -12.08 -1.70 -2.10
CA ARG A 596 -11.14 -2.48 -2.92
C ARG A 596 -11.40 -3.97 -2.71
N ALA A 597 -10.93 -4.80 -3.62
CA ALA A 597 -10.88 -6.24 -3.39
C ALA A 597 -9.90 -6.56 -2.25
N GLU A 598 -10.33 -7.30 -1.24
CA GLU A 598 -9.54 -7.71 -0.07
C GLU A 598 -9.63 -9.23 0.19
N GLY A 599 -10.66 -9.91 -0.35
CA GLY A 599 -10.90 -11.33 -0.16
C GLY A 599 -10.44 -12.22 -1.32
N LEU A 600 -10.13 -13.48 -1.02
CA LEU A 600 -9.79 -14.50 -2.03
C LEU A 600 -10.93 -14.74 -3.06
N ASP A 601 -12.16 -14.36 -2.71
CA ASP A 601 -13.37 -14.50 -3.53
C ASP A 601 -13.80 -13.20 -4.22
N GLU A 602 -12.92 -12.20 -4.30
CA GLU A 602 -13.24 -10.85 -4.81
C GLU A 602 -12.51 -10.45 -6.11
N GLY A 603 -11.47 -11.18 -6.50
CA GLY A 603 -10.73 -10.89 -7.72
C GLY A 603 -9.97 -9.57 -7.64
N ILE A 604 -10.12 -8.73 -8.66
CA ILE A 604 -9.35 -7.47 -8.84
C ILE A 604 -10.25 -6.23 -8.92
N ASN A 605 -11.53 -6.39 -8.62
CA ASN A 605 -12.55 -5.39 -8.89
C ASN A 605 -13.47 -5.13 -7.70
N ALA A 606 -13.81 -3.87 -7.50
CA ALA A 606 -14.87 -3.39 -6.63
C ALA A 606 -15.69 -2.33 -7.39
N SER A 607 -16.49 -2.76 -8.39
CA SER A 607 -17.25 -1.88 -9.30
C SER A 607 -18.72 -1.74 -8.93
N ASP A 608 -19.48 -1.02 -9.78
CA ASP A 608 -20.94 -0.91 -9.71
C ASP A 608 -21.46 -0.59 -8.30
N PRO A 609 -20.89 0.42 -7.62
CA PRO A 609 -21.35 0.79 -6.30
C PRO A 609 -22.79 1.28 -6.37
N ASP A 610 -23.64 0.86 -5.45
CA ASP A 610 -24.93 1.53 -5.23
C ASP A 610 -25.33 1.48 -3.75
N ILE A 611 -26.06 2.49 -3.30
CA ILE A 611 -26.20 2.80 -1.87
C ILE A 611 -27.63 3.14 -1.46
N VAL A 612 -28.05 2.63 -0.32
CA VAL A 612 -29.37 2.92 0.27
C VAL A 612 -29.27 3.13 1.77
N GLU A 613 -30.09 4.02 2.31
CA GLU A 613 -30.30 4.11 3.75
C GLU A 613 -31.46 3.20 4.15
N PHE A 614 -31.23 2.32 5.12
CA PHE A 614 -32.23 1.39 5.64
C PHE A 614 -32.04 1.20 7.15
N GLN A 615 -33.10 1.43 7.92
CA GLN A 615 -33.12 1.27 9.38
C GLN A 615 -31.98 2.04 10.09
N GLY A 616 -31.74 3.29 9.68
CA GLY A 616 -30.71 4.16 10.28
C GLY A 616 -29.27 3.77 9.95
N LYS A 617 -29.07 2.85 9.00
CA LYS A 617 -27.76 2.42 8.50
C LYS A 617 -27.68 2.68 7.01
N THR A 618 -26.46 2.80 6.51
CA THR A 618 -26.20 2.94 5.08
C THR A 618 -25.62 1.64 4.55
N LEU A 619 -26.29 1.06 3.57
CA LEU A 619 -25.90 -0.18 2.92
C LEU A 619 -25.28 0.16 1.56
N LEU A 620 -24.02 -0.23 1.36
CA LEU A 620 -23.31 -0.08 0.08
C LEU A 620 -23.16 -1.45 -0.55
N TYR A 621 -23.74 -1.62 -1.73
CA TYR A 621 -23.60 -2.78 -2.60
C TYR A 621 -22.53 -2.49 -3.64
N PHE A 622 -21.78 -3.51 -4.05
CA PHE A 622 -20.75 -3.40 -5.08
C PHE A 622 -20.47 -4.76 -5.72
N CYS A 623 -20.01 -4.75 -6.96
CA CYS A 623 -19.58 -5.92 -7.70
C CYS A 623 -18.12 -6.26 -7.39
N VAL A 624 -17.84 -7.54 -7.20
CA VAL A 624 -16.50 -8.11 -7.17
C VAL A 624 -16.32 -9.12 -8.31
N SER A 625 -15.18 -9.07 -8.99
CA SER A 625 -14.95 -9.86 -10.22
C SER A 625 -13.48 -9.93 -10.62
N ASP A 626 -13.19 -10.76 -11.61
CA ASP A 626 -11.93 -10.76 -12.37
C ASP A 626 -11.97 -9.84 -13.61
N GLN A 627 -13.07 -9.12 -13.83
CA GLN A 627 -13.36 -8.32 -15.04
C GLN A 627 -13.38 -9.11 -16.36
N LEU A 628 -13.45 -10.45 -16.30
CA LEU A 628 -13.35 -11.30 -17.49
C LEU A 628 -14.43 -12.39 -17.53
N SER A 629 -14.52 -13.21 -16.48
CA SER A 629 -15.23 -14.50 -16.54
C SER A 629 -16.30 -14.67 -15.47
N TRP A 630 -16.22 -13.96 -14.34
CA TRP A 630 -17.17 -14.10 -13.24
C TRP A 630 -17.43 -12.77 -12.53
N MET A 631 -18.55 -12.70 -11.79
CA MET A 631 -18.96 -11.51 -11.05
C MET A 631 -19.88 -11.89 -9.89
N ASN A 632 -19.73 -11.23 -8.75
CA ASN A 632 -20.59 -11.40 -7.59
C ASN A 632 -20.94 -10.04 -6.96
N ILE A 633 -22.08 -9.94 -6.31
CA ILE A 633 -22.45 -8.77 -5.50
C ILE A 633 -22.06 -9.02 -4.06
N LYS A 634 -21.32 -8.07 -3.48
CA LYS A 634 -21.12 -7.94 -2.04
C LYS A 634 -21.80 -6.69 -1.50
N ARG A 635 -21.95 -6.66 -0.18
CA ARG A 635 -22.47 -5.53 0.59
C ARG A 635 -21.58 -5.25 1.78
N VAL A 636 -21.41 -3.97 2.11
CA VAL A 636 -20.86 -3.50 3.39
C VAL A 636 -21.84 -2.53 4.04
N ILE A 637 -21.68 -2.33 5.35
CA ILE A 637 -22.57 -1.52 6.18
C ILE A 637 -21.78 -0.39 6.84
N TYR A 638 -22.27 0.84 6.69
CA TYR A 638 -21.88 1.98 7.50
C TYR A 638 -22.91 2.21 8.64
N PRO A 639 -22.47 2.33 9.90
CA PRO A 639 -23.36 2.48 11.05
C PRO A 639 -23.84 3.93 11.22
N GLY A 640 -24.58 4.45 10.24
CA GLY A 640 -25.18 5.78 10.27
C GLY A 640 -25.95 6.11 8.99
N THR A 641 -26.48 7.32 8.94
CA THR A 641 -27.23 7.86 7.79
C THR A 641 -26.33 8.03 6.57
N MET A 642 -26.95 8.15 5.40
CA MET A 642 -26.22 8.33 4.14
C MET A 642 -25.46 9.66 4.10
N ALA A 643 -26.04 10.71 4.69
CA ALA A 643 -25.37 12.01 4.84
C ALA A 643 -24.12 11.91 5.73
N GLU A 644 -24.22 11.20 6.86
CA GLU A 644 -23.06 10.95 7.74
C GLU A 644 -21.98 10.12 7.05
N PHE A 645 -22.37 9.11 6.26
CA PHE A 645 -21.44 8.33 5.43
C PHE A 645 -20.66 9.27 4.50
N PHE A 646 -21.34 10.09 3.70
CA PHE A 646 -20.68 11.01 2.77
C PHE A 646 -19.80 12.04 3.47
N LYS A 647 -20.28 12.64 4.56
CA LYS A 647 -19.49 13.60 5.34
C LYS A 647 -18.20 12.99 5.90
N SER A 648 -18.23 11.70 6.28
CA SER A 648 -17.08 11.03 6.90
C SER A 648 -15.85 10.95 5.97
N TRP A 649 -16.06 10.89 4.65
CA TRP A 649 -14.98 10.87 3.65
C TRP A 649 -14.29 12.21 3.44
N TYR A 650 -14.81 13.30 4.02
CA TYR A 650 -14.27 14.64 3.88
C TYR A 650 -13.94 15.25 5.25
N ALA A 651 -13.42 14.41 6.16
CA ALA A 651 -12.83 14.86 7.42
C ALA A 651 -11.55 15.68 7.18
N ALA A 652 -10.76 15.29 6.17
CA ALA A 652 -9.74 16.13 5.58
C ALA A 652 -10.34 16.99 4.45
N PRO A 653 -9.76 18.15 4.12
CA PRO A 653 -10.17 18.94 2.96
C PRO A 653 -10.18 18.10 1.67
N GLY A 654 -11.15 18.35 0.80
CA GLY A 654 -11.21 17.73 -0.51
C GLY A 654 -10.02 18.15 -1.38
N ILE A 655 -9.54 17.25 -2.23
CA ILE A 655 -8.47 17.52 -3.20
C ILE A 655 -9.14 17.96 -4.50
N PRO A 656 -8.88 19.18 -5.01
CA PRO A 656 -9.42 19.63 -6.28
C PRO A 656 -9.08 18.67 -7.43
N ASP A 657 -10.09 18.28 -8.19
CA ASP A 657 -9.93 17.46 -9.38
C ASP A 657 -9.72 18.33 -10.62
N TRP A 658 -8.70 17.99 -11.41
CA TRP A 658 -8.34 18.71 -12.63
C TRP A 658 -8.80 17.99 -13.91
N GLY A 659 -9.53 16.88 -13.78
CA GLY A 659 -10.14 16.11 -14.86
C GLY A 659 -11.53 16.61 -15.24
N THR A 660 -11.65 17.92 -15.47
CA THR A 660 -12.93 18.57 -15.80
C THR A 660 -12.75 19.62 -16.91
N PRO A 661 -13.79 19.90 -17.73
CA PRO A 661 -13.75 20.99 -18.70
C PRO A 661 -13.57 22.38 -18.06
N ALA A 662 -14.02 22.55 -16.81
CA ALA A 662 -13.96 23.82 -16.09
C ALA A 662 -12.53 24.22 -15.70
N GLU A 663 -11.70 23.24 -15.30
CA GLU A 663 -10.30 23.47 -14.93
C GLU A 663 -9.38 23.61 -16.17
N ALA A 664 -9.71 22.94 -17.29
CA ALA A 664 -8.97 23.09 -18.56
C ALA A 664 -9.04 24.52 -19.15
N ARG A 665 -9.97 25.37 -18.68
CA ARG A 665 -10.15 26.76 -19.10
C ARG A 665 -9.50 27.78 -18.15
N ALA A 666 -8.90 27.36 -17.04
CA ALA A 666 -8.14 28.25 -16.17
C ALA A 666 -6.73 28.48 -16.78
N PRO A 667 -6.26 29.74 -16.90
CA PRO A 667 -4.90 29.98 -17.37
C PRO A 667 -3.91 29.35 -16.38
N ALA A 668 -2.93 28.62 -16.91
CA ALA A 668 -1.79 28.14 -16.12
C ALA A 668 -1.13 29.35 -15.45
N HIS A 669 -1.13 29.37 -14.12
CA HIS A 669 -0.53 30.42 -13.31
C HIS A 669 0.94 30.14 -13.02
#